data_AF-A0A7J7KWZ2-F1
#
_entry.id   AF-A0A7J7KWZ2-F1
#
_cell.length_a   1.000
_cell.length_b   1.000
_cell.length_c   1.000
_cell.angle_alpha   90.00
_cell.angle_beta   90.00
_cell.angle_gamma   90.00
#
_symmetry.space_group_name_H-M   'P 1'
#
loop_
_entity.id
_entity.type
_entity.pdbx_description
1 polymer ?
#
loop_
_entity_poly.entity_id
_entity_poly.type
_entity_poly.pdbx_seq_one_letter_code
_entity_poly.pdbx_strand_id
1 'polypeptide(L)'
;MTWTWKSFRQNIFNVRPEFRIKALEIGMDHPEDEGHALGDHDGKQDVKEVVARLEEFKKSMEAKIALRQSNLSPERPDIGFLRSLDSSIKRNTAVIKKLKQITEEQREGMMDDLRSVNLSKFVSEAVAAICDAKLKTSDIQAAVQICSLLHQRYNDFSPSLIQGLLKIFLPGKSGDDYEADRSLKAMKKRSTLKLLLELYFVGVIEDASVFVNIIKDLTSVEQFKDRDTTQTNLSLLASFARQGRFFFGLPQSGPEIQDEFFNGLNVMADQKKIFRKAFYTYYDATAELLQSEHTALRQMEHENAKTLNAKGELSDENTTSYEKLRKSYDQLFRGVATLAEALDMQPPVMPEDGHTTRVTTGEDASSPVTGKESSALEPLWDDEDTRAFYECLPDLRAFVPAVLLGELEPKVSEQSSKTQLQSAESASEPDQGHSIVQDVAHRCVDSEALQEGKADEIEKCKEENDKEKPKDAEKEKGKEKDVERKGESEKEKLKSLEGSNLEAMIHRLPGCVSRDLIDQLTVEFCYLNSKSNRKRLVRALFNVPRTSLELLPYYSRMVATLSTCMKDVSSMLMQSLEDEFNYLISKKDQMNIESKIRNIRFIGELCKFKIAPAGLVFSCLKYVIDHALWVVYPRGHVHSTLALS
;
A
#
# COMPACT_ATOMS: atom_id res chain seq x y z
N MET A 1 -11.05 10.50 4.06
CA MET A 1 -10.93 9.84 5.39
C MET A 1 -10.29 8.47 5.36
N THR A 2 -10.56 7.62 4.37
CA THR A 2 -9.76 6.41 4.14
C THR A 2 -8.36 6.74 3.61
N TRP A 3 -8.14 7.90 3.01
CA TRP A 3 -6.81 8.38 2.58
C TRP A 3 -5.82 8.48 3.74
N THR A 4 -6.23 9.08 4.86
CA THR A 4 -5.43 9.10 6.09
C THR A 4 -5.27 7.70 6.65
N TRP A 5 -6.27 6.82 6.58
CA TRP A 5 -6.14 5.43 7.07
C TRP A 5 -5.32 4.49 6.17
N LYS A 6 -5.34 4.63 4.84
CA LYS A 6 -4.47 3.89 3.90
C LYS A 6 -3.04 4.37 4.00
N SER A 7 -2.84 5.69 4.00
CA SER A 7 -1.54 6.31 4.21
C SER A 7 -1.00 6.01 5.62
N PHE A 8 -1.86 5.86 6.63
CA PHE A 8 -1.50 5.45 8.00
C PHE A 8 -1.32 3.93 8.15
N ARG A 9 -2.06 3.10 7.42
CA ARG A 9 -1.80 1.65 7.32
C ARG A 9 -0.45 1.42 6.64
N GLN A 10 -0.13 2.21 5.61
CA GLN A 10 1.20 2.23 4.99
C GLN A 10 2.26 2.72 5.96
N ASN A 11 2.02 3.77 6.75
CA ASN A 11 3.01 4.36 7.67
C ASN A 11 3.21 3.59 8.99
N ILE A 12 2.20 2.91 9.54
CA ILE A 12 2.36 2.03 10.72
C ILE A 12 2.98 0.68 10.33
N PHE A 13 2.63 0.12 9.17
CA PHE A 13 3.32 -1.08 8.68
C PHE A 13 4.74 -0.77 8.14
N ASN A 14 5.05 0.50 7.88
CA ASN A 14 6.41 1.00 7.56
C ASN A 14 7.20 1.50 8.79
N VAL A 15 6.81 1.13 10.02
CA VAL A 15 7.82 1.12 11.09
C VAL A 15 8.90 0.13 10.64
N ARG A 16 10.12 0.66 10.46
CA ARG A 16 11.25 0.01 9.79
C ARG A 16 11.32 -1.51 10.00
N PRO A 17 11.69 -2.31 8.98
CA PRO A 17 11.87 -3.76 9.09
C PRO A 17 12.68 -4.19 10.33
N GLU A 18 13.63 -3.34 10.73
CA GLU A 18 14.47 -3.43 11.93
C GLU A 18 13.68 -3.61 13.25
N PHE A 19 12.51 -2.97 13.40
CA PHE A 19 11.66 -3.12 14.59
C PHE A 19 10.81 -4.39 14.56
N ARG A 20 10.50 -4.91 13.37
CA ARG A 20 9.80 -6.18 13.18
C ARG A 20 10.72 -7.37 13.52
N ILE A 21 12.01 -7.23 13.21
CA ILE A 21 13.07 -8.20 13.55
C ILE A 21 13.33 -8.19 15.06
N LYS A 22 13.45 -7.01 15.68
CA LYS A 22 13.66 -6.92 17.14
C LYS A 22 12.48 -7.45 17.96
N ALA A 23 11.25 -7.27 17.49
CA ALA A 23 10.06 -7.84 18.14
C ALA A 23 9.99 -9.37 18.03
N LEU A 24 10.58 -9.96 16.99
CA LEU A 24 10.66 -11.41 16.80
C LEU A 24 11.85 -12.04 17.55
N GLU A 25 12.98 -11.35 17.66
CA GLU A 25 14.12 -11.78 18.48
C GLU A 25 13.79 -11.80 19.98
N ILE A 26 13.02 -10.82 20.47
CA ILE A 26 12.56 -10.78 21.87
C ILE A 26 11.55 -11.90 22.18
N GLY A 27 10.90 -12.48 21.16
CA GLY A 27 9.94 -13.58 21.30
C GLY A 27 10.55 -14.99 21.37
N MET A 28 11.87 -15.14 21.24
CA MET A 28 12.55 -16.46 21.20
C MET A 28 13.16 -16.91 22.54
N ASP A 29 13.00 -16.14 23.62
CA ASP A 29 13.58 -16.45 24.95
C ASP A 29 12.52 -16.88 25.99
N HIS A 30 11.59 -17.78 25.62
CA HIS A 30 10.82 -18.53 26.61
C HIS A 30 10.81 -20.03 26.31
N PRO A 31 11.24 -20.88 27.26
CA PRO A 31 11.28 -22.31 27.06
C PRO A 31 9.88 -22.92 27.22
N GLU A 32 9.56 -23.82 26.30
CA GLU A 32 8.72 -25.01 26.40
C GLU A 32 7.46 -24.95 27.29
N ASP A 33 6.28 -24.97 26.65
CA ASP A 33 5.19 -25.82 27.14
C ASP A 33 4.39 -26.41 25.96
N GLU A 34 4.17 -27.73 26.03
CA GLU A 34 3.59 -28.55 24.98
C GLU A 34 2.05 -28.43 24.94
N GLY A 35 1.49 -28.51 23.73
CA GLY A 35 0.18 -29.11 23.49
C GLY A 35 -0.96 -28.14 23.16
N HIS A 36 -1.17 -27.89 21.86
CA HIS A 36 -2.39 -28.28 21.16
C HIS A 36 -2.28 -27.89 19.68
N ALA A 37 -2.03 -28.89 18.84
CA ALA A 37 -2.10 -28.77 17.40
C ALA A 37 -3.56 -28.58 16.99
N LEU A 38 -3.86 -27.49 16.27
CA LEU A 38 -4.86 -27.38 15.20
C LEU A 38 -4.81 -25.95 14.61
N GLY A 39 -4.33 -25.83 13.36
CA GLY A 39 -4.59 -24.64 12.53
C GLY A 39 -3.43 -23.73 12.13
N ASP A 40 -2.15 -24.10 12.36
CA ASP A 40 -0.99 -23.20 12.13
C ASP A 40 -0.14 -23.58 10.90
N HIS A 41 -0.80 -23.88 9.78
CA HIS A 41 -0.11 -24.31 8.54
C HIS A 41 0.19 -23.15 7.57
N ASP A 42 -0.60 -22.07 7.59
CA ASP A 42 -0.52 -20.99 6.58
C ASP A 42 0.56 -19.95 6.95
N GLY A 43 0.58 -19.48 8.21
CA GLY A 43 1.61 -18.52 8.68
C GLY A 43 3.03 -19.09 8.73
N LYS A 44 3.17 -20.41 8.94
CA LYS A 44 4.48 -21.09 8.90
C LYS A 44 5.03 -21.21 7.47
N GLN A 45 4.16 -21.21 6.46
CA GLN A 45 4.57 -21.32 5.06
C GLN A 45 5.12 -19.99 4.53
N ASP A 46 4.48 -18.88 4.87
CA ASP A 46 4.95 -17.52 4.55
C ASP A 46 6.28 -17.18 5.22
N VAL A 47 6.46 -17.54 6.49
CA VAL A 47 7.75 -17.33 7.19
C VAL A 47 8.86 -18.18 6.56
N LYS A 48 8.57 -19.44 6.22
CA LYS A 48 9.53 -20.31 5.53
C LYS A 48 9.91 -19.77 4.16
N GLU A 49 8.97 -19.20 3.40
CA GLU A 49 9.26 -18.61 2.10
C GLU A 49 10.12 -17.34 2.22
N VAL A 50 9.83 -16.47 3.19
CA VAL A 50 10.65 -15.27 3.44
C VAL A 50 12.07 -15.65 3.87
N VAL A 51 12.21 -16.64 4.76
CA VAL A 51 13.52 -17.16 5.19
C VAL A 51 14.27 -17.79 4.01
N ALA A 52 13.61 -18.62 3.20
CA ALA A 52 14.22 -19.23 2.02
C ALA A 52 14.71 -18.17 1.00
N ARG A 53 13.93 -17.11 0.77
CA ARG A 53 14.33 -15.98 -0.10
C ARG A 53 15.54 -15.23 0.47
N LEU A 54 15.60 -15.04 1.79
CA LEU A 54 16.75 -14.42 2.46
C LEU A 54 18.01 -15.30 2.38
N GLU A 55 17.87 -16.61 2.56
CA GLU A 55 18.98 -17.57 2.40
C GLU A 55 19.49 -17.61 0.97
N GLU A 56 18.59 -17.64 -0.02
CA GLU A 56 18.96 -17.61 -1.44
C GLU A 56 19.69 -16.29 -1.78
N PHE A 57 19.19 -15.16 -1.26
CA PHE A 57 19.85 -13.87 -1.41
C PHE A 57 21.24 -13.86 -0.77
N LYS A 58 21.38 -14.39 0.45
CA LYS A 58 22.66 -14.48 1.16
C LYS A 58 23.66 -15.34 0.38
N LYS A 59 23.24 -16.51 -0.09
CA LYS A 59 24.07 -17.41 -0.92
C LYS A 59 24.51 -16.75 -2.23
N SER A 60 23.61 -16.00 -2.87
CA SER A 60 23.93 -15.21 -4.06
C SER A 60 24.97 -14.12 -3.76
N MET A 61 24.87 -13.44 -2.62
CA MET A 61 25.83 -12.44 -2.18
C MET A 61 27.20 -13.06 -1.85
N GLU A 62 27.24 -14.18 -1.14
CA GLU A 62 28.47 -14.91 -0.83
C GLU A 62 29.19 -15.37 -2.11
N ALA A 63 28.46 -15.90 -3.08
CA ALA A 63 29.01 -16.27 -4.39
C ALA A 63 29.60 -15.05 -5.12
N LYS A 64 28.93 -13.89 -5.04
CA LYS A 64 29.40 -12.61 -5.61
C LYS A 64 30.68 -12.11 -4.92
N ILE A 65 30.76 -12.19 -3.59
CA ILE A 65 31.95 -11.84 -2.80
C ILE A 65 33.13 -12.75 -3.17
N ALA A 66 32.92 -14.06 -3.20
CA ALA A 66 33.96 -15.03 -3.57
C ALA A 66 34.49 -14.77 -4.99
N LEU A 67 33.58 -14.51 -5.95
CA LEU A 67 33.99 -14.19 -7.32
C LEU A 67 34.75 -12.87 -7.40
N ARG A 68 34.35 -11.85 -6.62
CA ARG A 68 35.08 -10.58 -6.52
C ARG A 68 36.51 -10.78 -6.03
N GLN A 69 36.72 -11.57 -4.98
CA GLN A 69 38.06 -11.85 -4.46
C GLN A 69 38.95 -12.49 -5.53
N SER A 70 38.44 -13.50 -6.24
CA SER A 70 39.17 -14.17 -7.33
C SER A 70 39.47 -13.24 -8.52
N ASN A 71 38.60 -12.28 -8.81
CA ASN A 71 38.77 -11.35 -9.93
C ASN A 71 39.70 -10.17 -9.61
N LEU A 72 39.76 -9.72 -8.36
CA LEU A 72 40.69 -8.66 -7.92
C LEU A 72 42.13 -9.15 -7.85
N SER A 73 42.34 -10.45 -7.66
CA SER A 73 43.67 -11.07 -7.63
C SER A 73 43.66 -12.37 -8.45
N PRO A 74 43.57 -12.26 -9.80
CA PRO A 74 43.43 -13.43 -10.65
C PRO A 74 44.72 -14.24 -10.67
N GLU A 75 44.62 -15.51 -10.25
CA GLU A 75 45.69 -16.51 -10.40
C GLU A 75 45.77 -16.96 -11.86
N ARG A 76 46.39 -16.12 -12.70
CA ARG A 76 46.50 -16.38 -14.14
C ARG A 76 47.37 -17.63 -14.38
N PRO A 77 46.90 -18.60 -15.18
CA PRO A 77 47.69 -19.77 -15.51
C PRO A 77 48.94 -19.39 -16.31
N ASP A 78 49.99 -20.19 -16.15
CA ASP A 78 51.24 -19.99 -16.86
C ASP A 78 51.12 -20.38 -18.34
N ILE A 79 52.12 -19.95 -19.12
CA ILE A 79 52.18 -20.26 -20.56
C ILE A 79 52.25 -21.77 -20.80
N GLY A 80 52.86 -22.53 -19.88
CA GLY A 80 52.94 -23.99 -19.92
C GLY A 80 51.56 -24.63 -19.88
N PHE A 81 50.74 -24.28 -18.89
CA PHE A 81 49.35 -24.73 -18.78
C PHE A 81 48.53 -24.35 -20.02
N LEU A 82 48.60 -23.10 -20.48
CA LEU A 82 47.82 -22.66 -21.65
C LEU A 82 48.16 -23.45 -22.92
N ARG A 83 49.41 -23.90 -23.09
CA ARG A 83 49.82 -24.75 -24.22
C ARG A 83 49.24 -26.17 -24.15
N SER A 84 48.88 -26.66 -22.96
CA SER A 84 48.26 -27.98 -22.80
C SER A 84 46.80 -28.03 -23.27
N LEU A 85 46.16 -26.87 -23.41
CA LEU A 85 44.75 -26.74 -23.80
C LEU A 85 44.58 -26.76 -25.33
N ASP A 86 43.36 -27.07 -25.77
CA ASP A 86 43.05 -27.15 -27.20
C ASP A 86 43.13 -25.77 -27.88
N SER A 87 44.14 -25.62 -28.73
CA SER A 87 44.39 -24.41 -29.53
C SER A 87 43.87 -24.52 -30.97
N SER A 88 43.12 -25.58 -31.30
CA SER A 88 42.60 -25.81 -32.64
C SER A 88 41.58 -24.74 -33.02
N ILE A 89 41.73 -24.20 -34.23
CA ILE A 89 40.85 -23.15 -34.76
C ILE A 89 39.39 -23.61 -34.76
N LYS A 90 39.15 -24.89 -35.12
CA LYS A 90 37.81 -25.49 -35.17
C LYS A 90 37.14 -25.45 -33.79
N ARG A 91 37.82 -25.88 -32.74
CA ARG A 91 37.26 -25.92 -31.37
C ARG A 91 37.05 -24.51 -30.84
N ASN A 92 38.04 -23.63 -30.98
CA ASN A 92 37.94 -22.23 -30.53
C ASN A 92 36.81 -21.47 -31.25
N THR A 93 36.69 -21.60 -32.56
CA THR A 93 35.60 -20.98 -33.35
C THR A 93 34.24 -21.50 -32.92
N ALA A 94 34.12 -22.80 -32.59
CA ALA A 94 32.86 -23.37 -32.09
C ALA A 94 32.47 -22.77 -30.74
N VAL A 95 33.42 -22.65 -29.79
CA VAL A 95 33.18 -22.01 -28.48
C VAL A 95 32.79 -20.54 -28.65
N ILE A 96 33.49 -19.78 -29.49
CA ILE A 96 33.17 -18.37 -29.78
C ILE A 96 31.76 -18.21 -30.37
N LYS A 97 31.33 -19.12 -31.25
CA LYS A 97 29.95 -19.10 -31.77
C LYS A 97 28.92 -19.30 -30.65
N LYS A 98 29.21 -20.20 -29.71
CA LYS A 98 28.32 -20.42 -28.55
C LYS A 98 28.25 -19.21 -27.62
N LEU A 99 29.35 -18.44 -27.47
CA LEU A 99 29.36 -17.18 -26.70
C LEU A 99 28.36 -16.12 -27.21
N LYS A 100 27.88 -16.21 -28.46
CA LYS A 100 26.81 -15.33 -28.97
C LYS A 100 25.42 -15.67 -28.41
N GLN A 101 25.25 -16.84 -27.80
CA GLN A 101 23.97 -17.39 -27.33
C GLN A 101 24.07 -17.81 -25.86
N ILE A 102 24.69 -16.96 -25.03
CA ILE A 102 24.79 -17.21 -23.58
C ILE A 102 23.38 -17.24 -22.99
N THR A 103 23.08 -18.32 -22.27
CA THR A 103 21.84 -18.54 -21.51
C THR A 103 22.17 -19.18 -20.18
N GLU A 104 21.32 -19.00 -19.17
CA GLU A 104 21.53 -19.61 -17.85
C GLU A 104 21.55 -21.15 -17.92
N GLU A 105 20.68 -21.74 -18.74
CA GLU A 105 20.60 -23.19 -18.93
C GLU A 105 21.90 -23.81 -19.48
N GLN A 106 22.62 -23.09 -20.33
CA GLN A 106 23.85 -23.57 -20.96
C GLN A 106 25.12 -23.17 -20.19
N ARG A 107 24.99 -22.51 -19.03
CA ARG A 107 26.10 -21.93 -18.26
C ARG A 107 27.20 -22.96 -17.96
N GLU A 108 26.84 -24.09 -17.34
CA GLU A 108 27.82 -25.11 -16.93
C GLU A 108 28.55 -25.71 -18.14
N GLY A 109 27.82 -26.09 -19.19
CA GLY A 109 28.42 -26.60 -20.43
C GLY A 109 29.34 -25.59 -21.12
N MET A 110 29.00 -24.29 -21.05
CA MET A 110 29.88 -23.23 -21.56
C MET A 110 31.17 -23.10 -20.75
N MET A 111 31.07 -23.18 -19.43
CA MET A 111 32.21 -23.08 -18.53
C MET A 111 33.20 -24.22 -18.77
N ASP A 112 32.73 -25.45 -18.97
CA ASP A 112 33.58 -26.60 -19.27
C ASP A 112 34.24 -26.49 -20.65
N ASP A 113 33.47 -26.08 -21.66
CA ASP A 113 34.02 -25.80 -22.99
C ASP A 113 35.15 -24.76 -22.91
N LEU A 114 34.94 -23.66 -22.19
CA LEU A 114 35.92 -22.58 -22.01
C LEU A 114 37.16 -23.01 -21.22
N ARG A 115 37.01 -23.88 -20.21
CA ARG A 115 38.13 -24.44 -19.45
C ARG A 115 39.06 -25.28 -20.33
N SER A 116 38.49 -25.97 -21.33
CA SER A 116 39.19 -26.91 -22.22
C SER A 116 39.99 -26.27 -23.37
N VAL A 117 39.75 -25.00 -23.69
CA VAL A 117 40.35 -24.33 -24.86
C VAL A 117 41.36 -23.24 -24.50
N ASN A 118 42.30 -23.00 -25.41
CA ASN A 118 43.19 -21.85 -25.36
C ASN A 118 42.73 -20.74 -26.31
N LEU A 119 42.08 -19.72 -25.75
CA LEU A 119 41.59 -18.54 -26.47
C LEU A 119 42.62 -17.41 -26.55
N SER A 120 43.90 -17.61 -26.20
CA SER A 120 44.90 -16.52 -26.18
C SER A 120 45.00 -15.76 -27.51
N LYS A 121 44.76 -16.44 -28.64
CA LYS A 121 44.76 -15.82 -29.99
C LYS A 121 43.38 -15.33 -30.46
N PHE A 122 42.34 -15.54 -29.68
CA PHE A 122 40.94 -15.31 -30.05
C PHE A 122 40.18 -14.45 -29.02
N VAL A 123 40.89 -13.77 -28.12
CA VAL A 123 40.29 -12.95 -27.05
C VAL A 123 39.38 -11.88 -27.65
N SER A 124 39.82 -11.21 -28.72
CA SER A 124 39.07 -10.17 -29.41
C SER A 124 37.75 -10.69 -30.00
N GLU A 125 37.77 -11.88 -30.61
CA GLU A 125 36.59 -12.53 -31.19
C GLU A 125 35.63 -13.02 -30.10
N ALA A 126 36.15 -13.52 -28.98
CA ALA A 126 35.34 -13.87 -27.82
C ALA A 126 34.65 -12.63 -27.23
N VAL A 127 35.38 -11.52 -27.09
CA VAL A 127 34.82 -10.23 -26.65
C VAL A 127 33.73 -9.75 -27.61
N ALA A 128 33.98 -9.79 -28.92
CA ALA A 128 32.99 -9.41 -29.92
C ALA A 128 31.73 -10.29 -29.83
N ALA A 129 31.89 -11.61 -29.64
CA ALA A 129 30.78 -12.52 -29.48
C ALA A 129 29.93 -12.22 -28.23
N ILE A 130 30.57 -11.90 -27.09
CA ILE A 130 29.87 -11.50 -25.87
C ILE A 130 29.16 -10.15 -26.06
N CYS A 131 29.81 -9.19 -26.72
CA CYS A 131 29.20 -7.88 -27.02
C CYS A 131 27.98 -8.02 -27.95
N ASP A 132 27.99 -8.98 -28.88
CA ASP A 132 26.87 -9.28 -29.78
C ASP A 132 25.75 -10.08 -29.11
N ALA A 133 26.01 -10.76 -28.00
CA ALA A 133 25.08 -11.70 -27.38
C ALA A 133 23.75 -11.04 -26.96
N LYS A 134 22.64 -11.68 -27.30
CA LYS A 134 21.29 -11.20 -26.96
C LYS A 134 20.87 -11.69 -25.57
N LEU A 135 21.37 -11.03 -24.54
CA LEU A 135 21.15 -11.40 -23.14
C LEU A 135 19.78 -10.93 -22.64
N LYS A 136 19.02 -11.83 -22.01
CA LYS A 136 17.87 -11.49 -21.15
C LYS A 136 18.35 -11.19 -19.73
N THR A 137 17.45 -10.72 -18.88
CA THR A 137 17.78 -10.49 -17.46
C THR A 137 18.16 -11.78 -16.74
N SER A 138 17.57 -12.91 -17.10
CA SER A 138 17.90 -14.24 -16.56
C SER A 138 19.31 -14.71 -16.91
N ASP A 139 19.88 -14.22 -18.02
CA ASP A 139 21.16 -14.72 -18.55
C ASP A 139 22.38 -13.95 -18.00
N ILE A 140 22.13 -12.89 -17.22
CA ILE A 140 23.19 -11.99 -16.74
C ILE A 140 24.16 -12.74 -15.83
N GLN A 141 23.69 -13.60 -14.93
CA GLN A 141 24.57 -14.33 -14.01
C GLN A 141 25.47 -15.33 -14.75
N ALA A 142 24.96 -16.07 -15.74
CA ALA A 142 25.79 -16.85 -16.65
C ALA A 142 26.85 -16.01 -17.38
N ALA A 143 26.47 -14.86 -17.93
CA ALA A 143 27.42 -13.97 -18.60
C ALA A 143 28.51 -13.47 -17.65
N VAL A 144 28.18 -13.16 -16.39
CA VAL A 144 29.13 -12.73 -15.36
C VAL A 144 30.14 -13.83 -15.01
N GLN A 145 29.69 -15.08 -14.86
CA GLN A 145 30.57 -16.24 -14.61
C GLN A 145 31.54 -16.47 -15.77
N ILE A 146 31.02 -16.43 -17.00
CA ILE A 146 31.82 -16.58 -18.22
C ILE A 146 32.86 -15.46 -18.34
N CYS A 147 32.46 -14.21 -18.13
CA CYS A 147 33.36 -13.06 -18.18
C CYS A 147 34.42 -13.13 -17.07
N SER A 148 34.06 -13.59 -15.87
CA SER A 148 35.00 -13.76 -14.76
C SER A 148 36.05 -14.83 -15.07
N LEU A 149 35.66 -15.98 -15.63
CA LEU A 149 36.60 -17.01 -16.06
C LEU A 149 37.58 -16.49 -17.12
N LEU A 150 37.08 -15.73 -18.10
CA LEU A 150 37.90 -15.14 -19.15
C LEU A 150 38.84 -14.05 -18.61
N HIS A 151 38.36 -13.19 -17.69
CA HIS A 151 39.16 -12.19 -17.00
C HIS A 151 40.30 -12.82 -16.19
N GLN A 152 39.99 -13.87 -15.41
CA GLN A 152 40.97 -14.60 -14.61
C GLN A 152 42.03 -15.30 -15.46
N ARG A 153 41.71 -15.63 -16.71
CA ARG A 153 42.63 -16.34 -17.62
C ARG A 153 43.44 -15.42 -18.53
N TYR A 154 42.83 -14.38 -19.08
CA TYR A 154 43.42 -13.54 -20.13
C TYR A 154 43.45 -12.07 -19.72
N ASN A 155 44.64 -11.46 -19.71
CA ASN A 155 44.81 -10.11 -19.18
C ASN A 155 44.15 -9.03 -20.03
N ASP A 156 44.15 -9.22 -21.34
CA ASP A 156 43.65 -8.22 -22.29
C ASP A 156 42.12 -8.33 -22.51
N PHE A 157 41.46 -9.29 -21.85
CA PHE A 157 40.03 -9.52 -21.98
C PHE A 157 39.20 -8.34 -21.46
N SER A 158 39.39 -7.97 -20.19
CA SER A 158 38.53 -7.00 -19.52
C SER A 158 38.60 -5.59 -20.12
N PRO A 159 39.78 -5.03 -20.45
CA PRO A 159 39.85 -3.74 -21.14
C PRO A 159 39.10 -3.73 -22.48
N SER A 160 39.25 -4.80 -23.26
CA SER A 160 38.58 -4.97 -24.56
C SER A 160 37.06 -5.12 -24.41
N LEU A 161 36.62 -5.89 -23.41
CA LEU A 161 35.20 -6.07 -23.09
C LEU A 161 34.55 -4.75 -22.68
N ILE A 162 35.16 -4.03 -21.75
CA ILE A 162 34.64 -2.74 -21.26
C ILE A 162 34.48 -1.77 -22.44
N GLN A 163 35.50 -1.67 -23.30
CA GLN A 163 35.43 -0.83 -24.49
C GLN A 163 34.30 -1.26 -25.44
N GLY A 164 34.11 -2.56 -25.66
CA GLY A 164 33.05 -3.11 -26.50
C GLY A 164 31.64 -2.81 -25.96
N LEU A 165 31.42 -2.99 -24.67
CA LEU A 165 30.13 -2.73 -24.02
C LEU A 165 29.80 -1.23 -23.97
N LEU A 166 30.80 -0.36 -23.75
CA LEU A 166 30.59 1.09 -23.73
C LEU A 166 30.13 1.65 -25.09
N LYS A 167 30.50 1.03 -26.21
CA LYS A 167 30.04 1.45 -27.55
C LYS A 167 28.52 1.40 -27.72
N ILE A 168 27.82 0.59 -26.92
CA ILE A 168 26.35 0.46 -26.97
C ILE A 168 25.65 1.74 -26.47
N PHE A 169 26.33 2.55 -25.65
CA PHE A 169 25.82 3.80 -25.11
C PHE A 169 26.29 5.04 -25.88
N LEU A 170 27.11 4.89 -26.92
CA LEU A 170 27.49 6.02 -27.75
C LEU A 170 26.31 6.44 -28.64
N PRO A 171 26.08 7.76 -28.81
CA PRO A 171 25.02 8.25 -29.70
C PRO A 171 25.30 7.82 -31.14
N GLY A 172 24.37 7.05 -31.72
CA GLY A 172 24.39 6.66 -33.14
C GLY A 172 23.87 7.78 -34.04
N LYS A 173 24.09 7.69 -35.35
CA LYS A 173 23.49 8.62 -36.32
C LYS A 173 21.97 8.41 -36.34
N SER A 174 21.23 9.35 -35.76
CA SER A 174 19.79 9.29 -35.45
C SER A 174 18.87 9.56 -36.65
N GLY A 175 19.13 8.91 -37.78
CA GLY A 175 18.49 9.26 -39.06
C GLY A 175 17.19 8.53 -39.40
N ASP A 176 17.10 7.21 -39.21
CA ASP A 176 16.07 6.39 -39.90
C ASP A 176 15.83 5.02 -39.23
N ASP A 177 15.74 4.96 -37.89
CA ASP A 177 15.54 3.68 -37.20
C ASP A 177 14.05 3.32 -37.06
N TYR A 178 13.66 2.19 -37.66
CA TYR A 178 12.34 1.56 -37.48
C TYR A 178 12.03 1.26 -36.00
N GLU A 179 10.76 1.28 -35.59
CA GLU A 179 10.37 1.05 -34.17
C GLU A 179 10.87 -0.27 -33.58
N ALA A 180 10.85 -1.35 -34.36
CA ALA A 180 11.37 -2.65 -33.91
C ALA A 180 12.87 -2.58 -33.55
N ASP A 181 13.63 -1.75 -34.26
CA ASP A 181 15.05 -1.54 -34.00
C ASP A 181 15.28 -0.69 -32.74
N ARG A 182 14.40 0.29 -32.46
CA ARG A 182 14.43 1.06 -31.20
C ARG A 182 14.21 0.18 -29.97
N SER A 183 13.20 -0.69 -30.01
CA SER A 183 12.90 -1.61 -28.89
C SER A 183 14.05 -2.57 -28.63
N LEU A 184 14.66 -3.11 -29.69
CA LEU A 184 15.86 -3.96 -29.58
C LEU A 184 17.06 -3.19 -29.01
N LYS A 185 17.30 -1.95 -29.44
CA LYS A 185 18.33 -1.06 -28.89
C LYS A 185 18.11 -0.79 -27.41
N ALA A 186 16.87 -0.50 -26.99
CA ALA A 186 16.51 -0.29 -25.59
C ALA A 186 16.75 -1.55 -24.74
N MET A 187 16.35 -2.73 -25.24
CA MET A 187 16.61 -4.01 -24.58
C MET A 187 18.11 -4.28 -24.44
N LYS A 188 18.88 -3.98 -25.48
CA LYS A 188 20.34 -4.13 -25.47
C LYS A 188 21.00 -3.19 -24.46
N LYS A 189 20.65 -1.89 -24.45
CA LYS A 189 21.14 -0.94 -23.44
C LYS A 189 20.83 -1.43 -22.02
N ARG A 190 19.63 -1.97 -21.80
CA ARG A 190 19.20 -2.48 -20.48
C ARG A 190 20.01 -3.69 -20.02
N SER A 191 20.20 -4.70 -20.86
CA SER A 191 20.98 -5.88 -20.49
C SER A 191 22.46 -5.56 -20.35
N THR A 192 23.02 -4.69 -21.21
CA THR A 192 24.41 -4.22 -21.09
C THR A 192 24.64 -3.43 -19.82
N LEU A 193 23.74 -2.51 -19.42
CA LEU A 193 23.92 -1.74 -18.18
C LEU A 193 23.90 -2.64 -16.94
N LYS A 194 22.99 -3.63 -16.92
CA LYS A 194 22.95 -4.65 -15.85
C LYS A 194 24.23 -5.49 -15.81
N LEU A 195 24.72 -5.92 -16.97
CA LEU A 195 25.97 -6.67 -17.06
C LEU A 195 27.16 -5.85 -16.55
N LEU A 196 27.28 -4.58 -16.97
CA LEU A 196 28.35 -3.68 -16.49
C LEU A 196 28.32 -3.51 -14.97
N LEU A 197 27.14 -3.32 -14.37
CA LEU A 197 26.98 -3.24 -12.92
C LEU A 197 27.42 -4.53 -12.22
N GLU A 198 26.98 -5.69 -12.71
CA GLU A 198 27.37 -6.98 -12.11
C GLU A 198 28.87 -7.25 -12.27
N LEU A 199 29.47 -6.94 -13.42
CA LEU A 199 30.91 -7.04 -13.64
C LEU A 199 31.70 -6.10 -12.71
N TYR A 200 31.15 -4.93 -12.37
CA TYR A 200 31.73 -4.05 -11.36
C TYR A 200 31.68 -4.66 -9.97
N PHE A 201 30.54 -5.24 -9.59
CA PHE A 201 30.39 -5.91 -8.30
C PHE A 201 31.34 -7.09 -8.13
N VAL A 202 31.52 -7.90 -9.17
CA VAL A 202 32.45 -9.03 -9.13
C VAL A 202 33.89 -8.61 -9.44
N GLY A 203 34.22 -7.32 -9.53
CA GLY A 203 35.61 -6.86 -9.65
C GLY A 203 36.28 -7.15 -11.00
N VAL A 204 35.52 -7.46 -12.05
CA VAL A 204 36.04 -7.46 -13.44
C VAL A 204 36.21 -6.02 -13.93
N ILE A 205 35.33 -5.13 -13.49
CA ILE A 205 35.44 -3.68 -13.67
C ILE A 205 35.74 -3.07 -12.31
N GLU A 206 36.86 -2.38 -12.19
CA GLU A 206 37.25 -1.73 -10.92
C GLU A 206 36.95 -0.23 -10.93
N ASP A 207 36.97 0.40 -12.10
CA ASP A 207 36.80 1.84 -12.24
C ASP A 207 35.32 2.23 -12.38
N ALA A 208 34.79 2.89 -11.34
CA ALA A 208 33.45 3.45 -11.33
C ALA A 208 33.23 4.56 -12.40
N SER A 209 34.30 5.15 -12.95
CA SER A 209 34.20 6.20 -13.96
C SER A 209 33.52 5.73 -15.26
N VAL A 210 33.54 4.42 -15.53
CA VAL A 210 32.83 3.77 -16.65
C VAL A 210 31.35 4.16 -16.66
N PHE A 211 30.73 4.25 -15.49
CA PHE A 211 29.32 4.65 -15.38
C PHE A 211 29.10 6.15 -15.51
N VAL A 212 30.09 6.99 -15.18
CA VAL A 212 29.95 8.46 -15.25
C VAL A 212 29.59 8.91 -16.66
N ASN A 213 30.24 8.34 -17.69
CA ASN A 213 29.96 8.69 -19.09
C ASN A 213 28.59 8.20 -19.55
N ILE A 214 28.20 6.99 -19.14
CA ILE A 214 26.87 6.43 -19.44
C ILE A 214 25.80 7.32 -18.82
N ILE A 215 25.94 7.65 -17.53
CA ILE A 215 24.96 8.47 -16.82
C ILE A 215 24.87 9.86 -17.46
N LYS A 216 25.99 10.51 -17.79
CA LYS A 216 25.97 11.81 -18.49
C LYS A 216 25.16 11.76 -19.78
N ASP A 217 25.33 10.72 -20.61
CA ASP A 217 24.56 10.54 -21.84
C ASP A 217 23.06 10.31 -21.56
N LEU A 218 22.73 9.41 -20.62
CA LEU A 218 21.34 9.12 -20.25
C LEU A 218 20.61 10.32 -19.62
N THR A 219 21.34 11.21 -18.96
CA THR A 219 20.81 12.43 -18.33
C THR A 219 20.82 13.66 -19.25
N SER A 220 21.12 13.50 -20.54
CA SER A 220 21.13 14.63 -21.48
C SER A 220 19.70 15.12 -21.78
N VAL A 221 19.43 16.39 -21.51
CA VAL A 221 18.14 17.03 -21.79
C VAL A 221 17.83 17.14 -23.29
N GLU A 222 18.83 17.01 -24.17
CA GLU A 222 18.62 17.03 -25.62
C GLU A 222 17.71 15.89 -26.10
N GLN A 223 17.64 14.80 -25.31
CA GLN A 223 16.86 13.61 -25.61
C GLN A 223 15.36 13.80 -25.36
N PHE A 224 14.93 14.87 -24.68
CA PHE A 224 13.49 15.16 -24.46
C PHE A 224 12.70 15.37 -25.75
N LYS A 225 13.38 15.62 -26.87
CA LYS A 225 12.76 15.69 -28.21
C LYS A 225 12.17 14.36 -28.66
N ASP A 226 12.69 13.24 -28.14
CA ASP A 226 12.21 11.89 -28.44
C ASP A 226 11.64 11.23 -27.18
N ARG A 227 10.33 11.05 -27.16
CA ARG A 227 9.60 10.55 -26.00
C ARG A 227 9.96 9.09 -25.68
N ASP A 228 10.19 8.26 -26.70
CA ASP A 228 10.58 6.86 -26.51
C ASP A 228 11.97 6.74 -25.87
N THR A 229 12.90 7.58 -26.34
CA THR A 229 14.25 7.67 -25.79
C THR A 229 14.21 8.17 -24.35
N THR A 230 13.42 9.20 -24.07
CA THR A 230 13.23 9.75 -22.71
C THR A 230 12.68 8.67 -21.76
N GLN A 231 11.64 7.93 -22.18
CA GLN A 231 11.08 6.84 -21.39
C GLN A 231 12.09 5.72 -21.15
N THR A 232 12.85 5.35 -22.18
CA THR A 232 13.93 4.36 -22.07
C THR A 232 14.98 4.79 -21.07
N ASN A 233 15.39 6.05 -21.10
CA ASN A 233 16.42 6.59 -20.21
C ASN A 233 15.94 6.69 -18.77
N LEU A 234 14.71 7.15 -18.52
CA LEU A 234 14.07 7.09 -17.20
C LEU A 234 14.07 5.66 -16.64
N SER A 235 13.73 4.66 -17.46
CA SER A 235 13.74 3.25 -17.07
C SER A 235 15.15 2.75 -16.72
N LEU A 236 16.15 3.12 -17.51
CA LEU A 236 17.55 2.74 -17.29
C LEU A 236 18.12 3.40 -16.03
N LEU A 237 17.88 4.70 -15.86
CA LEU A 237 18.31 5.49 -14.70
C LEU A 237 17.67 4.97 -13.42
N ALA A 238 16.36 4.70 -13.41
CA ALA A 238 15.70 4.14 -12.24
C ALA A 238 16.19 2.72 -11.90
N SER A 239 16.51 1.89 -12.90
CA SER A 239 17.12 0.58 -12.67
C SER A 239 18.55 0.72 -12.09
N PHE A 240 19.33 1.67 -12.61
CA PHE A 240 20.68 1.95 -12.12
C PHE A 240 20.65 2.48 -10.69
N ALA A 241 19.78 3.43 -10.37
CA ALA A 241 19.65 4.01 -9.03
C ALA A 241 19.27 2.95 -7.98
N ARG A 242 18.32 2.06 -8.29
CA ARG A 242 17.92 0.97 -7.38
C ARG A 242 19.04 -0.02 -7.07
N GLN A 243 19.81 -0.44 -8.07
CA GLN A 243 20.91 -1.40 -7.87
C GLN A 243 22.19 -0.73 -7.37
N GLY A 244 22.36 0.54 -7.72
CA GLY A 244 23.55 1.35 -7.55
C GLY A 244 23.50 2.33 -6.39
N ARG A 245 22.67 2.11 -5.37
CA ARG A 245 22.46 3.07 -4.26
C ARG A 245 23.76 3.55 -3.59
N PHE A 246 24.77 2.68 -3.50
CA PHE A 246 26.11 3.01 -3.01
C PHE A 246 26.85 4.08 -3.86
N PHE A 247 26.58 4.18 -5.17
CA PHE A 247 27.10 5.27 -6.02
C PHE A 247 26.57 6.63 -5.58
N PHE A 248 25.43 6.67 -4.90
CA PHE A 248 24.80 7.89 -4.39
C PHE A 248 25.09 8.12 -2.90
N GLY A 249 25.70 7.14 -2.21
CA GLY A 249 25.84 7.16 -0.76
C GLY A 249 24.50 7.09 -0.02
N LEU A 250 23.48 6.53 -0.67
CA LEU A 250 22.20 6.24 -0.04
C LEU A 250 22.31 4.97 0.81
N PRO A 251 21.57 4.87 1.93
CA PRO A 251 21.56 3.67 2.75
C PRO A 251 21.09 2.46 1.95
N GLN A 252 21.77 1.34 2.15
CA GLN A 252 21.38 0.04 1.60
C GLN A 252 20.45 -0.64 2.59
N SER A 253 19.35 -1.22 2.09
CA SER A 253 18.43 -2.00 2.93
C SER A 253 18.88 -3.45 2.91
N GLY A 254 19.54 -3.92 3.97
CA GLY A 254 20.01 -5.31 4.03
C GLY A 254 20.77 -5.69 5.29
N PRO A 255 21.04 -7.00 5.49
CA PRO A 255 21.88 -7.50 6.57
C PRO A 255 23.34 -7.00 6.46
N GLU A 256 24.06 -7.00 7.58
CA GLU A 256 25.43 -6.47 7.76
C GLU A 256 26.45 -6.90 6.68
N ILE A 257 26.31 -8.12 6.14
CA ILE A 257 27.16 -8.66 5.05
C ILE A 257 27.12 -7.76 3.80
N GLN A 258 25.98 -7.10 3.53
CA GLN A 258 25.87 -6.16 2.43
C GLN A 258 26.70 -4.90 2.66
N ASP A 259 26.68 -4.35 3.87
CA ASP A 259 27.38 -3.10 4.19
C ASP A 259 28.89 -3.27 4.07
N GLU A 260 29.46 -4.38 4.57
CA GLU A 260 30.87 -4.70 4.38
C GLU A 260 31.25 -4.83 2.90
N PHE A 261 30.42 -5.51 2.10
CA PHE A 261 30.64 -5.66 0.66
C PHE A 261 30.66 -4.31 -0.06
N PHE A 262 29.66 -3.45 0.18
CA PHE A 262 29.56 -2.15 -0.47
C PHE A 262 30.63 -1.17 0.01
N ASN A 263 31.09 -1.28 1.28
CA ASN A 263 32.24 -0.54 1.79
C ASN A 263 33.55 -0.94 1.09
N GLY A 264 33.66 -2.19 0.63
CA GLY A 264 34.78 -2.68 -0.18
C GLY A 264 34.75 -2.25 -1.65
N LEU A 265 33.74 -1.47 -2.09
CA LEU A 265 33.68 -0.92 -3.44
C LEU A 265 34.40 0.43 -3.51
N ASN A 266 35.33 0.57 -4.44
CA ASN A 266 36.14 1.76 -4.62
C ASN A 266 35.38 2.86 -5.40
N VAL A 267 34.40 3.50 -4.77
CA VAL A 267 33.71 4.68 -5.32
C VAL A 267 34.14 5.94 -4.58
N MET A 268 34.87 6.81 -5.27
CA MET A 268 35.41 8.04 -4.71
C MET A 268 34.30 9.04 -4.35
N ALA A 269 34.50 9.84 -3.30
CA ALA A 269 33.52 10.83 -2.85
C ALA A 269 33.11 11.82 -3.98
N ASP A 270 34.05 12.20 -4.84
CA ASP A 270 33.77 13.10 -5.96
C ASP A 270 32.95 12.42 -7.07
N GLN A 271 33.16 11.13 -7.32
CA GLN A 271 32.29 10.35 -8.22
C GLN A 271 30.87 10.30 -7.67
N LYS A 272 30.70 10.07 -6.35
CA LYS A 272 29.36 10.09 -5.72
C LYS A 272 28.65 11.43 -5.89
N LYS A 273 29.38 12.54 -5.78
CA LYS A 273 28.85 13.89 -6.06
C LYS A 273 28.42 14.05 -7.52
N ILE A 274 29.21 13.53 -8.47
CA ILE A 274 28.88 13.58 -9.89
C ILE A 274 27.58 12.81 -10.18
N PHE A 275 27.44 11.59 -9.66
CA PHE A 275 26.21 10.79 -9.83
C PHE A 275 25.00 11.50 -9.24
N ARG A 276 25.08 11.95 -7.97
CA ARG A 276 24.00 12.71 -7.35
C ARG A 276 23.61 13.93 -8.18
N LYS A 277 24.58 14.77 -8.54
CA LYS A 277 24.31 15.98 -9.33
C LYS A 277 23.60 15.65 -10.65
N ALA A 278 24.11 14.67 -11.40
CA ALA A 278 23.51 14.29 -12.69
C ALA A 278 22.05 13.81 -12.54
N PHE A 279 21.78 12.95 -11.55
CA PHE A 279 20.44 12.41 -11.33
C PHE A 279 19.45 13.46 -10.80
N TYR A 280 19.84 14.28 -9.82
CA TYR A 280 18.96 15.32 -9.29
C TYR A 280 18.66 16.38 -10.35
N THR A 281 19.67 16.86 -11.09
CA THR A 281 19.44 17.81 -12.19
C THR A 281 18.53 17.24 -13.28
N TYR A 282 18.68 15.95 -13.61
CA TYR A 282 17.79 15.31 -14.57
C TYR A 282 16.37 15.11 -14.04
N TYR A 283 16.23 14.76 -12.75
CA TYR A 283 14.94 14.68 -12.08
C TYR A 283 14.21 16.03 -12.13
N ASP A 284 14.88 17.12 -11.78
CA ASP A 284 14.30 18.47 -11.83
C ASP A 284 13.84 18.81 -13.27
N ALA A 285 14.69 18.56 -14.26
CA ALA A 285 14.36 18.80 -15.66
C ALA A 285 13.19 17.93 -16.17
N THR A 286 13.08 16.68 -15.73
CA THR A 286 11.96 15.79 -16.09
C THR A 286 10.68 16.14 -15.34
N ALA A 287 10.77 16.68 -14.12
CA ALA A 287 9.63 17.22 -13.39
C ALA A 287 9.09 18.49 -14.06
N GLU A 288 9.96 19.38 -14.54
CA GLU A 288 9.56 20.54 -15.36
C GLU A 288 8.89 20.11 -16.66
N LEU A 289 9.45 19.11 -17.36
CA LEU A 289 8.82 18.53 -18.55
C LEU A 289 7.43 17.97 -18.23
N LEU A 290 7.31 17.18 -17.16
CA LEU A 290 6.04 16.60 -16.72
C LEU A 290 5.00 17.70 -16.38
N GLN A 291 5.42 18.78 -15.73
CA GLN A 291 4.56 19.94 -15.48
C GLN A 291 4.06 20.56 -16.78
N SER A 292 4.94 20.71 -17.78
CA SER A 292 4.55 21.23 -19.10
C SER A 292 3.56 20.33 -19.85
N GLU A 293 3.73 19.00 -19.78
CA GLU A 293 2.77 18.06 -20.39
C GLU A 293 1.43 18.04 -19.67
N HIS A 294 1.43 18.17 -18.34
CA HIS A 294 0.21 18.33 -17.55
C HIS A 294 -0.55 19.58 -17.96
N THR A 295 0.12 20.73 -18.05
CA THR A 295 -0.52 21.97 -18.52
C THR A 295 -1.09 21.83 -19.93
N ALA A 296 -0.36 21.19 -20.85
CA ALA A 296 -0.85 20.94 -22.21
C ALA A 296 -2.06 19.99 -22.23
N LEU A 297 -2.05 18.93 -21.40
CA LEU A 297 -3.17 18.00 -21.27
C LEU A 297 -4.42 18.71 -20.73
N ARG A 298 -4.27 19.56 -19.70
CA ARG A 298 -5.38 20.35 -19.15
C ARG A 298 -5.96 21.34 -20.16
N GLN A 299 -5.10 22.01 -20.94
CA GLN A 299 -5.54 22.92 -21.99
C GLN A 299 -6.39 22.17 -23.03
N MET A 300 -5.95 20.98 -23.45
CA MET A 300 -6.69 20.14 -24.39
C MET A 300 -8.03 19.63 -23.80
N GLU A 301 -8.07 19.28 -22.51
CA GLU A 301 -9.32 18.91 -21.83
C GLU A 301 -10.32 20.09 -21.79
N HIS A 302 -9.84 21.31 -21.53
CA HIS A 302 -10.67 22.51 -21.54
C HIS A 302 -11.22 22.82 -22.94
N GLU A 303 -10.39 22.73 -23.98
CA GLU A 303 -10.78 22.92 -25.38
C GLU A 303 -11.79 21.86 -25.84
N ASN A 304 -11.57 20.60 -25.43
CA ASN A 304 -12.49 19.51 -25.72
C ASN A 304 -13.84 19.70 -25.02
N ALA A 305 -13.84 20.09 -23.74
CA ALA A 305 -15.07 20.40 -23.01
C ALA A 305 -15.86 21.55 -23.66
N LYS A 306 -15.17 22.61 -24.12
CA LYS A 306 -15.80 23.72 -24.84
C LYS A 306 -16.41 23.27 -26.16
N THR A 307 -15.72 22.40 -26.89
CA THR A 307 -16.21 21.86 -28.17
C THR A 307 -17.43 20.96 -27.95
N LEU A 308 -17.35 20.07 -26.96
CA LEU A 308 -18.45 19.18 -26.58
C LEU A 308 -19.68 19.96 -26.14
N ASN A 309 -19.50 21.01 -25.31
CA ASN A 309 -20.61 21.87 -24.88
C ASN A 309 -21.22 22.69 -26.04
N ALA A 310 -20.42 23.07 -27.05
CA ALA A 310 -20.88 23.88 -28.17
C ALA A 310 -21.55 23.06 -29.29
N LYS A 311 -21.07 21.82 -29.53
CA LYS A 311 -21.49 20.99 -30.67
C LYS A 311 -22.25 19.73 -30.27
N GLY A 312 -22.22 19.34 -28.99
CA GLY A 312 -22.80 18.09 -28.48
C GLY A 312 -21.92 16.86 -28.71
N GLU A 313 -20.88 16.95 -29.54
CA GLU A 313 -19.98 15.86 -29.89
C GLU A 313 -18.51 16.33 -30.00
N LEU A 314 -17.59 15.39 -29.85
CA LEU A 314 -16.16 15.56 -30.10
C LEU A 314 -15.77 14.80 -31.36
N SER A 315 -14.89 15.37 -32.20
CA SER A 315 -14.42 14.66 -33.38
C SER A 315 -13.46 13.51 -33.01
N ASP A 316 -13.36 12.53 -33.90
CA ASP A 316 -12.45 11.39 -33.73
C ASP A 316 -10.99 11.83 -33.65
N GLU A 317 -10.60 12.90 -34.37
CA GLU A 317 -9.25 13.46 -34.31
C GLU A 317 -8.94 14.06 -32.92
N ASN A 318 -9.88 14.81 -32.34
CA ASN A 318 -9.71 15.40 -31.02
C ASN A 318 -9.61 14.33 -29.93
N THR A 319 -10.45 13.29 -30.03
CA THR A 319 -10.43 12.14 -29.12
C THR A 319 -9.09 11.39 -29.21
N THR A 320 -8.64 11.09 -30.43
CA THR A 320 -7.37 10.40 -30.67
C THR A 320 -6.16 11.22 -30.20
N SER A 321 -6.16 12.54 -30.44
CA SER A 321 -5.10 13.45 -30.02
C SER A 321 -5.00 13.53 -28.49
N TYR A 322 -6.14 13.66 -27.81
CA TYR A 322 -6.22 13.65 -26.35
C TYR A 322 -5.74 12.33 -25.76
N GLU A 323 -6.18 11.20 -26.30
CA GLU A 323 -5.70 9.89 -25.83
C GLU A 323 -4.20 9.72 -25.98
N LYS A 324 -3.63 10.19 -27.11
CA LYS A 324 -2.19 10.14 -27.35
C LYS A 324 -1.42 10.99 -26.34
N LEU A 325 -1.87 12.22 -26.08
CA LEU A 325 -1.24 13.10 -25.10
C LEU A 325 -1.35 12.53 -23.68
N ARG A 326 -2.54 12.05 -23.29
CA ARG A 326 -2.80 11.42 -21.99
C ARG A 326 -1.95 10.19 -21.76
N LYS A 327 -1.92 9.24 -22.70
CA LYS A 327 -1.10 8.01 -22.60
C LYS A 327 0.37 8.35 -22.40
N SER A 328 0.85 9.37 -23.09
CA SER A 328 2.24 9.77 -22.98
C SER A 328 2.55 10.53 -21.68
N TYR A 329 1.64 11.36 -21.19
CA TYR A 329 1.72 11.94 -19.84
C TYR A 329 1.77 10.84 -18.76
N ASP A 330 0.87 9.85 -18.82
CA ASP A 330 0.82 8.74 -17.86
C ASP A 330 2.10 7.89 -17.88
N GLN A 331 2.75 7.77 -19.03
CA GLN A 331 4.04 7.08 -19.17
C GLN A 331 5.19 7.91 -18.57
N LEU A 332 5.22 9.22 -18.84
CA LEU A 332 6.21 10.13 -18.27
C LEU A 332 6.09 10.20 -16.75
N PHE A 333 4.86 10.40 -16.23
CA PHE A 333 4.57 10.43 -14.80
C PHE A 333 5.06 9.16 -14.10
N ARG A 334 4.73 7.98 -14.64
CA ARG A 334 5.21 6.69 -14.11
C ARG A 334 6.74 6.60 -14.13
N GLY A 335 7.39 7.06 -15.20
CA GLY A 335 8.84 7.09 -15.31
C GLY A 335 9.50 7.98 -14.25
N VAL A 336 9.00 9.21 -14.08
CA VAL A 336 9.50 10.19 -13.09
C VAL A 336 9.25 9.69 -11.67
N ALA A 337 8.07 9.13 -11.38
CA ALA A 337 7.76 8.56 -10.07
C ALA A 337 8.67 7.37 -9.72
N THR A 338 8.93 6.48 -10.68
CA THR A 338 9.85 5.34 -10.49
C THR A 338 11.29 5.82 -10.25
N LEU A 339 11.71 6.90 -10.91
CA LEU A 339 13.02 7.50 -10.67
C LEU A 339 13.10 8.17 -9.29
N ALA A 340 12.06 8.89 -8.87
CA ALA A 340 11.97 9.49 -7.54
C ALA A 340 12.11 8.42 -6.44
N GLU A 341 11.32 7.34 -6.55
CA GLU A 341 11.37 6.21 -5.61
C GLU A 341 12.78 5.61 -5.54
N ALA A 342 13.43 5.41 -6.70
CA ALA A 342 14.77 4.85 -6.76
C ALA A 342 15.84 5.73 -6.08
N LEU A 343 15.57 7.04 -5.94
CA LEU A 343 16.43 8.04 -5.32
C LEU A 343 16.01 8.38 -3.87
N ASP A 344 15.05 7.66 -3.28
CA ASP A 344 14.40 7.98 -2.00
C ASP A 344 13.79 9.39 -1.94
N MET A 345 13.29 9.87 -3.07
CA MET A 345 12.57 11.13 -3.19
C MET A 345 11.07 10.88 -3.26
N GLN A 346 10.28 11.88 -2.88
CA GLN A 346 8.86 11.85 -3.18
C GLN A 346 8.61 12.16 -4.67
N PRO A 347 7.62 11.52 -5.30
CA PRO A 347 7.21 11.87 -6.66
C PRO A 347 6.69 13.33 -6.70
N PRO A 348 6.80 14.01 -7.85
CA PRO A 348 6.34 15.38 -7.98
C PRO A 348 4.82 15.45 -7.80
N VAL A 349 4.36 16.42 -7.00
CA VAL A 349 2.93 16.69 -6.81
C VAL A 349 2.46 17.60 -7.94
N MET A 350 1.46 17.15 -8.69
CA MET A 350 0.88 17.92 -9.78
C MET A 350 -0.27 18.78 -9.25
N PRO A 351 -0.39 20.07 -9.64
CA PRO A 351 -1.51 20.90 -9.21
C PRO A 351 -2.86 20.28 -9.63
N GLU A 352 -3.76 20.13 -8.67
CA GLU A 352 -5.16 19.82 -8.93
C GLU A 352 -5.93 21.12 -9.14
N ASP A 353 -6.43 21.33 -10.35
CA ASP A 353 -7.40 22.38 -10.64
C ASP A 353 -8.74 21.74 -11.01
N GLY A 354 -9.82 22.23 -10.39
CA GLY A 354 -11.19 21.67 -10.35
C GLY A 354 -11.96 21.61 -11.67
N HIS A 355 -11.28 21.45 -12.81
CA HIS A 355 -11.86 21.38 -14.15
C HIS A 355 -11.30 20.20 -14.94
N THR A 356 -11.60 18.97 -14.51
CA THR A 356 -11.27 17.77 -15.29
C THR A 356 -12.54 17.03 -15.63
N THR A 357 -13.17 17.41 -16.74
CA THR A 357 -14.27 16.66 -17.34
C THR A 357 -13.68 15.43 -18.01
N ARG A 358 -13.70 14.28 -17.33
CA ARG A 358 -13.43 13.00 -18.00
C ARG A 358 -14.56 12.76 -19.00
N VAL A 359 -14.29 12.99 -20.28
CA VAL A 359 -15.21 12.62 -21.37
C VAL A 359 -15.27 11.09 -21.40
N THR A 360 -16.29 10.52 -20.77
CA THR A 360 -16.73 9.15 -21.02
C THR A 360 -17.92 9.22 -21.95
N THR A 361 -17.77 8.62 -23.13
CA THR A 361 -18.81 8.43 -24.13
C THR A 361 -19.86 7.42 -23.64
N GLY A 362 -21.14 7.85 -23.62
CA GLY A 362 -22.38 7.05 -23.52
C GLY A 362 -22.81 6.61 -22.10
N GLU A 363 -24.07 6.64 -21.66
CA GLU A 363 -25.40 7.01 -22.20
C GLU A 363 -26.35 7.29 -20.99
N ASP A 364 -27.25 8.26 -21.18
CA ASP A 364 -28.56 8.54 -20.53
C ASP A 364 -28.81 8.42 -19.01
N ALA A 365 -29.11 9.57 -18.37
CA ALA A 365 -30.47 9.93 -17.92
C ALA A 365 -30.52 11.31 -17.23
N SER A 366 -31.65 11.99 -17.41
CA SER A 366 -31.94 13.41 -17.22
C SER A 366 -32.28 13.85 -15.78
N SER A 367 -31.84 15.06 -15.39
CA SER A 367 -32.68 16.24 -15.03
C SER A 367 -31.90 17.30 -14.22
N PRO A 368 -32.33 18.59 -14.23
CA PRO A 368 -31.46 19.74 -13.97
C PRO A 368 -31.72 20.46 -12.62
N VAL A 369 -30.82 21.43 -12.34
CA VAL A 369 -30.93 22.59 -11.43
C VAL A 369 -30.05 22.56 -10.16
N THR A 370 -28.86 23.13 -10.35
CA THR A 370 -28.13 24.12 -9.54
C THR A 370 -28.11 24.03 -8.00
N GLY A 371 -26.91 23.91 -7.44
CA GLY A 371 -26.66 24.38 -6.08
C GLY A 371 -25.45 23.79 -5.35
N LYS A 372 -24.24 23.95 -5.91
CA LYS A 372 -22.94 24.06 -5.22
C LYS A 372 -22.47 22.90 -4.31
N GLU A 373 -21.21 22.54 -4.52
CA GLU A 373 -20.41 21.51 -3.82
C GLU A 373 -20.54 20.10 -4.40
N SER A 374 -19.63 19.75 -5.30
CA SER A 374 -19.30 18.34 -5.51
C SER A 374 -17.81 18.21 -5.81
N SER A 375 -17.09 17.96 -4.72
CA SER A 375 -15.76 17.37 -4.69
C SER A 375 -15.78 16.08 -5.49
N ALA A 376 -15.09 16.02 -6.63
CA ALA A 376 -14.85 14.76 -7.33
C ALA A 376 -13.84 13.93 -6.52
N LEU A 377 -14.37 13.22 -5.52
CA LEU A 377 -13.62 12.28 -4.68
C LEU A 377 -13.01 11.18 -5.56
N GLU A 378 -11.73 10.88 -5.33
CA GLU A 378 -11.18 9.58 -5.68
C GLU A 378 -12.15 8.47 -5.25
N PRO A 379 -12.23 7.33 -5.97
CA PRO A 379 -13.02 6.20 -5.53
C PRO A 379 -12.65 5.85 -4.07
N LEU A 380 -13.57 6.07 -3.13
CA LEU A 380 -13.36 5.84 -1.69
C LEU A 380 -12.92 4.40 -1.38
N TRP A 381 -13.24 3.48 -2.29
CA TRP A 381 -13.08 2.03 -2.21
C TRP A 381 -12.24 1.52 -3.39
N ASP A 382 -11.37 0.55 -3.12
CA ASP A 382 -10.45 -0.05 -4.10
C ASP A 382 -11.16 -0.86 -5.20
N ASP A 383 -12.29 -1.45 -4.84
CA ASP A 383 -13.09 -2.34 -5.68
C ASP A 383 -14.59 -2.22 -5.32
N GLU A 384 -15.44 -2.69 -6.23
CA GLU A 384 -16.90 -2.62 -6.07
C GLU A 384 -17.42 -3.53 -4.96
N ASP A 385 -16.78 -4.67 -4.69
CA ASP A 385 -17.22 -5.61 -3.66
C ASP A 385 -17.01 -5.01 -2.26
N THR A 386 -15.87 -4.36 -2.04
CA THR A 386 -15.58 -3.59 -0.83
C THR A 386 -16.57 -2.43 -0.69
N ARG A 387 -16.87 -1.67 -1.76
CA ARG A 387 -17.89 -0.61 -1.73
C ARG A 387 -19.25 -1.17 -1.31
N ALA A 388 -19.68 -2.27 -1.94
CA ALA A 388 -20.94 -2.92 -1.64
C ALA A 388 -21.02 -3.43 -0.18
N PHE A 389 -19.90 -3.86 0.40
CA PHE A 389 -19.86 -4.25 1.82
C PHE A 389 -20.13 -3.09 2.79
N TYR A 390 -19.72 -1.85 2.49
CA TYR A 390 -19.95 -0.71 3.38
C TYR A 390 -21.21 0.10 3.03
N GLU A 391 -21.61 0.11 1.76
CA GLU A 391 -22.70 0.97 1.28
C GLU A 391 -24.01 0.21 1.03
N CYS A 392 -23.96 -1.08 0.70
CA CYS A 392 -25.17 -1.89 0.49
C CYS A 392 -25.53 -2.68 1.76
N LEU A 393 -26.20 -2.01 2.70
CA LEU A 393 -26.78 -2.64 3.89
C LEU A 393 -28.12 -3.32 3.56
N PRO A 394 -28.48 -4.44 4.21
CA PRO A 394 -29.77 -5.08 3.97
C PRO A 394 -30.91 -4.21 4.50
N ASP A 395 -32.02 -4.15 3.75
CA ASP A 395 -33.24 -3.50 4.21
C ASP A 395 -34.00 -4.41 5.18
N LEU A 396 -33.86 -4.15 6.49
CA LEU A 396 -34.51 -4.94 7.53
C LEU A 396 -36.03 -4.97 7.40
N ARG A 397 -36.66 -3.96 6.79
CA ARG A 397 -38.12 -3.91 6.59
C ARG A 397 -38.60 -4.95 5.58
N ALA A 398 -37.74 -5.44 4.70
CA ALA A 398 -38.06 -6.52 3.77
C ALA A 398 -38.07 -7.91 4.42
N PHE A 399 -37.39 -8.08 5.57
CA PHE A 399 -37.20 -9.37 6.24
C PHE A 399 -37.87 -9.47 7.61
N VAL A 400 -38.27 -8.35 8.21
CA VAL A 400 -38.80 -8.26 9.56
C VAL A 400 -40.05 -7.37 9.59
N PRO A 401 -41.16 -7.82 10.19
CA PRO A 401 -42.35 -6.99 10.39
C PRO A 401 -42.06 -5.67 11.13
N ALA A 402 -42.65 -4.56 10.67
CA ALA A 402 -42.42 -3.21 11.21
C ALA A 402 -42.66 -3.10 12.75
N VAL A 403 -43.58 -3.91 13.29
CA VAL A 403 -43.89 -3.97 14.73
C VAL A 403 -42.67 -4.40 15.56
N LEU A 404 -41.84 -5.32 15.04
CA LEU A 404 -40.62 -5.78 15.72
C LEU A 404 -39.45 -4.79 15.57
N LEU A 405 -39.53 -3.90 14.58
CA LEU A 405 -38.56 -2.83 14.32
C LEU A 405 -38.86 -1.56 15.13
N GLY A 406 -40.00 -1.50 15.84
CA GLY A 406 -40.33 -0.42 16.78
C GLY A 406 -40.94 0.84 16.15
N GLU A 407 -41.51 0.75 14.94
CA GLU A 407 -42.20 1.87 14.29
C GLU A 407 -43.62 2.06 14.85
N LEU A 408 -43.91 3.26 15.37
CA LEU A 408 -45.27 3.70 15.68
C LEU A 408 -45.93 4.17 14.36
N GLU A 409 -47.05 3.55 13.97
CA GLU A 409 -47.78 3.89 12.73
C GLU A 409 -48.16 5.39 12.67
N PRO A 410 -47.85 6.10 11.55
CA PRO A 410 -48.57 7.29 11.14
C PRO A 410 -49.83 6.90 10.37
N LYS A 411 -50.97 7.48 10.75
CA LYS A 411 -52.29 7.26 10.14
C LYS A 411 -52.31 7.50 8.63
N VAL A 412 -52.96 6.57 7.94
CA VAL A 412 -53.27 6.49 6.51
C VAL A 412 -54.13 7.66 6.01
N SER A 413 -53.77 8.22 4.85
CA SER A 413 -54.73 8.80 3.89
C SER A 413 -54.33 8.36 2.49
N GLU A 414 -55.09 7.42 1.94
CA GLU A 414 -54.97 6.91 0.57
C GLU A 414 -55.38 7.97 -0.46
N GLN A 415 -54.68 8.06 -1.59
CA GLN A 415 -55.27 7.79 -2.92
C GLN A 415 -54.22 7.92 -4.05
N SER A 416 -54.07 6.83 -4.80
CA SER A 416 -53.28 6.73 -6.03
C SER A 416 -54.10 7.08 -7.28
N SER A 417 -53.55 8.00 -8.09
CA SER A 417 -53.54 8.05 -9.57
C SER A 417 -54.76 7.66 -10.42
N LYS A 418 -55.24 8.60 -11.25
CA LYS A 418 -55.55 8.33 -12.68
C LYS A 418 -55.52 9.60 -13.55
N THR A 419 -54.83 9.47 -14.68
CA THR A 419 -54.60 10.41 -15.79
C THR A 419 -55.87 10.81 -16.56
N GLN A 420 -56.04 12.09 -16.92
CA GLN A 420 -56.59 12.50 -18.21
C GLN A 420 -56.33 13.98 -18.56
N LEU A 421 -56.25 14.22 -19.86
CA LEU A 421 -55.79 15.40 -20.59
C LEU A 421 -56.70 16.65 -20.51
N GLN A 422 -56.10 17.78 -20.93
CA GLN A 422 -56.67 18.97 -21.57
C GLN A 422 -56.88 20.27 -20.77
N SER A 423 -56.04 21.26 -21.15
CA SER A 423 -56.41 22.62 -21.58
C SER A 423 -56.57 23.77 -20.57
N ALA A 424 -55.95 24.89 -20.99
CA ALA A 424 -56.29 26.30 -20.79
C ALA A 424 -55.72 27.06 -19.56
N GLU A 425 -54.69 27.87 -19.87
CA GLU A 425 -54.58 29.30 -19.58
C GLU A 425 -55.10 29.87 -18.25
N SER A 426 -54.19 30.48 -17.48
CA SER A 426 -54.29 31.92 -17.21
C SER A 426 -53.00 32.46 -16.56
N ALA A 427 -52.54 33.56 -17.13
CA ALA A 427 -51.41 34.37 -16.70
C ALA A 427 -51.77 35.25 -15.50
N SER A 428 -50.79 35.54 -14.64
CA SER A 428 -50.52 36.89 -14.10
C SER A 428 -49.25 36.89 -13.23
N GLU A 429 -48.15 37.28 -13.86
CA GLU A 429 -47.12 38.17 -13.30
C GLU A 429 -47.72 39.60 -13.19
N PRO A 430 -47.11 40.65 -12.55
CA PRO A 430 -45.75 40.72 -12.00
C PRO A 430 -45.59 41.55 -10.68
N ASP A 431 -44.34 41.64 -10.23
CA ASP A 431 -43.62 42.85 -9.71
C ASP A 431 -44.01 43.51 -8.37
N GLN A 432 -43.10 43.50 -7.39
CA GLN A 432 -42.23 44.66 -7.03
C GLN A 432 -41.47 44.40 -5.73
N GLY A 433 -40.16 44.66 -5.78
CA GLY A 433 -39.24 44.44 -4.67
C GLY A 433 -39.14 45.58 -3.66
N HIS A 434 -38.37 45.35 -2.59
CA HIS A 434 -37.40 46.31 -2.07
C HIS A 434 -36.44 45.65 -1.08
N SER A 435 -35.25 46.26 -1.03
CA SER A 435 -34.05 45.87 -0.30
C SER A 435 -34.00 46.51 1.10
N ILE A 436 -33.01 46.08 1.89
CA ILE A 436 -32.27 46.80 2.96
C ILE A 436 -32.48 46.35 4.43
N VAL A 437 -31.49 45.56 4.90
CA VAL A 437 -30.54 45.73 6.06
C VAL A 437 -31.02 46.00 7.51
N GLN A 438 -30.38 45.25 8.45
CA GLN A 438 -30.14 45.46 9.91
C GLN A 438 -31.34 45.39 10.87
N ASP A 439 -31.27 44.94 12.14
CA ASP A 439 -30.21 44.95 13.16
C ASP A 439 -30.58 43.94 14.30
N VAL A 440 -29.62 43.20 14.87
CA VAL A 440 -29.11 43.30 16.26
C VAL A 440 -29.94 42.73 17.43
N ALA A 441 -29.26 41.78 18.10
CA ALA A 441 -29.18 41.45 19.52
C ALA A 441 -30.44 41.30 20.40
N HIS A 442 -30.49 40.17 21.10
CA HIS A 442 -30.79 40.18 22.53
C HIS A 442 -29.84 39.25 23.29
N ARG A 443 -28.98 39.86 24.10
CA ARG A 443 -28.27 39.25 25.24
C ARG A 443 -29.25 39.25 26.41
N CYS A 444 -29.24 38.23 27.25
CA CYS A 444 -29.44 38.43 28.69
C CYS A 444 -28.74 37.32 29.48
N VAL A 445 -27.99 37.77 30.48
CA VAL A 445 -27.17 37.03 31.44
C VAL A 445 -27.74 37.40 32.81
N ASP A 446 -27.91 36.42 33.71
CA ASP A 446 -27.39 36.40 35.09
C ASP A 446 -28.02 35.19 35.84
N SER A 447 -27.23 34.25 36.35
CA SER A 447 -26.47 34.24 37.63
C SER A 447 -27.35 33.88 38.82
N GLU A 448 -26.98 32.80 39.52
CA GLU A 448 -26.51 32.87 40.92
C GLU A 448 -25.95 31.51 41.39
N ALA A 449 -24.94 31.60 42.25
CA ALA A 449 -24.08 30.54 42.76
C ALA A 449 -24.11 30.50 44.30
N LEU A 450 -23.30 29.59 44.87
CA LEU A 450 -22.89 29.34 46.28
C LEU A 450 -23.58 28.10 46.89
N GLN A 451 -22.92 27.17 47.62
CA GLN A 451 -21.61 27.21 48.31
C GLN A 451 -21.09 25.78 48.69
N GLU A 452 -19.85 25.74 49.20
CA GLU A 452 -18.86 24.66 49.38
C GLU A 452 -19.07 23.63 50.54
N GLY A 453 -18.31 22.51 50.49
CA GLY A 453 -17.98 21.63 51.62
C GLY A 453 -17.00 20.48 51.28
N LYS A 454 -16.03 20.19 52.16
CA LYS A 454 -14.71 19.50 51.99
C LYS A 454 -14.64 17.98 52.32
N ALA A 455 -13.56 17.34 51.83
CA ALA A 455 -12.67 16.31 52.44
C ALA A 455 -12.85 14.78 52.25
N ASP A 456 -11.84 14.20 51.56
CA ASP A 456 -10.90 13.09 51.92
C ASP A 456 -11.24 11.57 52.05
N GLU A 457 -10.25 10.80 51.55
CA GLU A 457 -9.78 9.40 51.81
C GLU A 457 -10.50 8.17 51.16
N ILE A 458 -9.85 7.48 50.19
CA ILE A 458 -8.94 6.28 50.24
C ILE A 458 -9.67 4.93 50.45
N GLU A 459 -9.55 4.01 49.48
CA GLU A 459 -9.32 2.54 49.62
C GLU A 459 -9.44 1.88 48.21
N LYS A 460 -8.37 1.51 47.50
CA LYS A 460 -7.47 0.33 47.61
C LYS A 460 -8.20 -1.02 47.50
N CYS A 461 -8.21 -1.62 46.30
CA CYS A 461 -8.47 -3.05 46.10
C CYS A 461 -7.24 -3.74 45.50
N LYS A 462 -6.72 -4.71 46.25
CA LYS A 462 -5.69 -5.68 45.87
C LYS A 462 -6.35 -6.96 45.34
N GLU A 463 -5.56 -7.66 44.53
CA GLU A 463 -5.73 -8.95 43.88
C GLU A 463 -6.03 -10.13 44.83
N GLU A 464 -6.69 -11.17 44.31
CA GLU A 464 -6.18 -12.55 44.11
C GLU A 464 -7.38 -13.49 43.84
N ASN A 465 -7.47 -14.11 42.65
CA ASN A 465 -6.93 -15.42 42.25
C ASN A 465 -7.69 -16.61 42.86
N ASP A 466 -8.36 -17.40 42.02
CA ASP A 466 -9.20 -18.53 42.41
C ASP A 466 -8.78 -19.79 41.63
N LYS A 467 -8.54 -20.89 42.35
CA LYS A 467 -8.34 -22.24 41.81
C LYS A 467 -9.08 -23.27 42.68
N GLU A 468 -10.15 -23.78 42.09
CA GLU A 468 -10.62 -25.16 41.98
C GLU A 468 -10.73 -26.11 43.21
N LYS A 469 -11.99 -26.54 43.42
CA LYS A 469 -12.53 -27.93 43.37
C LYS A 469 -12.91 -28.69 44.67
N PRO A 470 -13.84 -29.67 44.59
CA PRO A 470 -15.05 -29.72 45.43
C PRO A 470 -15.32 -31.09 46.13
N LYS A 471 -16.46 -31.18 46.86
CA LYS A 471 -17.40 -32.32 47.14
C LYS A 471 -18.05 -32.13 48.54
N ASP A 472 -19.30 -32.51 48.86
CA ASP A 472 -20.03 -33.74 48.54
C ASP A 472 -21.57 -33.67 48.82
N ALA A 473 -22.30 -34.62 48.20
CA ALA A 473 -23.50 -35.39 48.62
C ALA A 473 -24.96 -34.83 48.68
N GLU A 474 -25.80 -35.43 47.80
CA GLU A 474 -27.13 -36.13 47.96
C GLU A 474 -28.22 -35.63 48.95
N LYS A 475 -29.55 -35.82 48.83
CA LYS A 475 -30.59 -36.29 47.86
C LYS A 475 -31.89 -36.39 48.71
N GLU A 476 -33.07 -36.01 48.20
CA GLU A 476 -34.36 -36.75 48.33
C GLU A 476 -35.62 -35.92 48.01
N LYS A 477 -36.66 -36.68 47.62
CA LYS A 477 -37.88 -36.36 46.86
C LYS A 477 -39.05 -35.85 47.71
N GLY A 478 -40.01 -35.17 47.06
CA GLY A 478 -41.42 -35.63 47.11
C GLY A 478 -42.55 -34.59 47.21
N LYS A 479 -43.31 -34.48 46.11
CA LYS A 479 -44.80 -34.32 45.99
C LYS A 479 -45.49 -33.15 46.72
N GLU A 480 -45.97 -32.12 46.02
CA GLU A 480 -47.22 -32.02 45.22
C GLU A 480 -48.34 -31.22 45.95
N LYS A 481 -48.84 -30.23 45.21
CA LYS A 481 -50.10 -29.46 45.29
C LYS A 481 -50.14 -28.20 46.14
N ASP A 482 -50.85 -27.15 45.74
CA ASP A 482 -51.27 -26.58 44.45
C ASP A 482 -51.98 -25.26 44.83
N VAL A 483 -52.03 -24.31 43.89
CA VAL A 483 -52.98 -23.19 43.79
C VAL A 483 -52.88 -22.06 44.84
N GLU A 484 -52.10 -21.03 44.53
CA GLU A 484 -52.63 -19.70 44.15
C GLU A 484 -51.47 -18.70 43.94
N ARG A 485 -50.94 -18.64 42.71
CA ARG A 485 -50.36 -17.43 42.07
C ARG A 485 -49.96 -17.74 40.62
N LYS A 486 -50.95 -18.19 39.86
CA LYS A 486 -50.87 -18.44 38.42
C LYS A 486 -50.97 -17.09 37.70
N GLY A 487 -49.87 -16.35 37.68
CA GLY A 487 -49.80 -15.04 37.01
C GLY A 487 -48.37 -14.50 36.84
N GLU A 488 -47.43 -14.90 37.71
CA GLU A 488 -46.05 -14.40 37.67
C GLU A 488 -45.05 -15.40 37.07
N SER A 489 -45.31 -16.72 37.15
CA SER A 489 -44.38 -17.77 36.69
C SER A 489 -44.24 -17.91 35.17
N GLU A 490 -45.22 -17.48 34.36
CA GLU A 490 -45.09 -17.53 32.89
C GLU A 490 -44.20 -16.40 32.37
N LYS A 491 -44.21 -15.22 33.01
CA LYS A 491 -43.32 -14.10 32.66
C LYS A 491 -41.86 -14.39 33.03
N GLU A 492 -41.59 -15.11 34.11
CA GLU A 492 -40.23 -15.52 34.47
C GLU A 492 -39.68 -16.64 33.56
N LYS A 493 -40.50 -17.63 33.20
CA LYS A 493 -40.08 -18.67 32.24
C LYS A 493 -39.86 -18.11 30.83
N LEU A 494 -40.72 -17.21 30.34
CA LEU A 494 -40.51 -16.53 29.04
C LEU A 494 -39.23 -15.68 29.05
N LYS A 495 -38.97 -14.91 30.13
CA LYS A 495 -37.74 -14.11 30.27
C LYS A 495 -36.48 -14.98 30.33
N SER A 496 -36.55 -16.17 30.94
CA SER A 496 -35.43 -17.12 30.97
C SER A 496 -35.13 -17.73 29.60
N LEU A 497 -36.17 -18.02 28.80
CA LEU A 497 -36.08 -18.58 27.44
C LEU A 497 -35.58 -17.54 26.41
N GLU A 498 -36.07 -16.29 26.51
CA GLU A 498 -35.58 -15.16 25.70
C GLU A 498 -34.11 -14.83 26.03
N GLY A 499 -33.72 -15.01 27.31
CA GLY A 499 -32.37 -14.84 27.80
C GLY A 499 -31.36 -15.81 27.17
N SER A 500 -31.73 -17.09 27.07
CA SER A 500 -30.91 -18.16 26.47
C SER A 500 -30.82 -18.09 24.95
N ASN A 501 -31.89 -17.65 24.27
CA ASN A 501 -31.87 -17.48 22.81
C ASN A 501 -30.91 -16.37 22.36
N LEU A 502 -30.87 -15.25 23.08
CA LEU A 502 -29.89 -14.20 22.81
C LEU A 502 -28.46 -14.65 23.09
N GLU A 503 -28.25 -15.43 24.15
CA GLU A 503 -26.93 -15.94 24.52
C GLU A 503 -26.39 -16.92 23.47
N ALA A 504 -27.24 -17.81 22.95
CA ALA A 504 -26.91 -18.68 21.83
C ALA A 504 -26.54 -17.89 20.56
N MET A 505 -27.28 -16.81 20.27
CA MET A 505 -26.98 -15.92 19.15
C MET A 505 -25.65 -15.16 19.35
N ILE A 506 -25.38 -14.66 20.56
CA ILE A 506 -24.11 -14.00 20.91
C ILE A 506 -22.93 -14.96 20.76
N HIS A 507 -23.09 -16.23 21.15
CA HIS A 507 -22.05 -17.26 20.99
C HIS A 507 -21.69 -17.54 19.52
N ARG A 508 -22.60 -17.25 18.58
CA ARG A 508 -22.36 -17.40 17.13
C ARG A 508 -21.66 -16.18 16.51
N LEU A 509 -21.62 -15.03 17.18
CA LEU A 509 -21.01 -13.80 16.66
C LEU A 509 -19.55 -13.96 16.20
N PRO A 510 -18.65 -14.69 16.92
CA PRO A 510 -17.28 -14.89 16.45
C PRO A 510 -17.16 -15.71 15.17
N GLY A 511 -18.19 -16.50 14.81
CA GLY A 511 -18.23 -17.27 13.56
C GLY A 511 -18.77 -16.50 12.36
N CYS A 512 -19.27 -15.27 12.55
CA CYS A 512 -19.85 -14.45 11.48
C CYS A 512 -18.76 -13.68 10.71
N VAL A 513 -17.99 -14.41 9.91
CA VAL A 513 -16.85 -13.89 9.11
C VAL A 513 -17.21 -13.67 7.62
N SER A 514 -18.50 -13.54 7.29
CA SER A 514 -18.96 -13.20 5.95
C SER A 514 -20.14 -12.24 5.99
N ARG A 515 -20.35 -11.51 4.88
CA ARG A 515 -21.47 -10.57 4.71
C ARG A 515 -22.81 -11.26 4.98
N ASP A 516 -23.04 -12.42 4.38
CA ASP A 516 -24.32 -13.12 4.48
C ASP A 516 -24.57 -13.64 5.90
N LEU A 517 -23.54 -14.16 6.57
CA LEU A 517 -23.67 -14.67 7.94
C LEU A 517 -23.99 -13.56 8.94
N ILE A 518 -23.36 -12.39 8.82
CA ILE A 518 -23.63 -11.28 9.73
C ILE A 518 -24.98 -10.62 9.42
N ASP A 519 -25.37 -10.50 8.16
CA ASP A 519 -26.67 -9.96 7.76
C ASP A 519 -27.80 -10.88 8.25
N GLN A 520 -27.65 -12.20 8.11
CA GLN A 520 -28.60 -13.19 8.63
C GLN A 520 -28.72 -13.12 10.16
N LEU A 521 -27.60 -13.05 10.88
CA LEU A 521 -27.62 -12.92 12.33
C LEU A 521 -28.23 -11.58 12.79
N THR A 522 -28.08 -10.53 11.99
CA THR A 522 -28.72 -9.22 12.23
C THR A 522 -30.23 -9.31 12.12
N VAL A 523 -30.75 -10.00 11.10
CA VAL A 523 -32.19 -10.28 10.98
C VAL A 523 -32.70 -11.13 12.14
N GLU A 524 -31.96 -12.19 12.52
CA GLU A 524 -32.28 -13.05 13.68
C GLU A 524 -32.39 -12.22 14.97
N PHE A 525 -31.45 -11.28 15.20
CA PHE A 525 -31.51 -10.38 16.34
C PHE A 525 -32.78 -9.50 16.37
N CYS A 526 -33.29 -9.08 15.21
CA CYS A 526 -34.49 -8.25 15.14
C CYS A 526 -35.73 -8.96 15.71
N TYR A 527 -35.80 -10.29 15.60
CA TYR A 527 -36.86 -11.09 16.24
C TYR A 527 -36.67 -11.25 17.76
N LEU A 528 -35.47 -10.98 18.27
CA LEU A 528 -35.12 -10.96 19.69
C LEU A 528 -35.07 -9.52 20.24
N ASN A 529 -35.55 -8.53 19.50
CA ASN A 529 -35.38 -7.13 19.83
C ASN A 529 -36.08 -6.76 21.15
N SER A 530 -35.29 -6.33 22.13
CA SER A 530 -35.78 -5.68 23.34
C SER A 530 -34.75 -4.70 23.86
N LYS A 531 -35.17 -3.71 24.67
CA LYS A 531 -34.23 -2.75 25.28
C LYS A 531 -33.14 -3.44 26.11
N SER A 532 -33.45 -4.57 26.75
CA SER A 532 -32.48 -5.37 27.49
C SER A 532 -31.49 -6.08 26.55
N ASN A 533 -32.01 -6.68 25.49
CA ASN A 533 -31.22 -7.45 24.54
C ASN A 533 -30.28 -6.57 23.72
N ARG A 534 -30.70 -5.34 23.37
CA ARG A 534 -29.82 -4.34 22.74
C ARG A 534 -28.63 -3.97 23.61
N LYS A 535 -28.83 -3.80 24.93
CA LYS A 535 -27.72 -3.55 25.87
C LYS A 535 -26.77 -4.74 25.96
N ARG A 536 -27.31 -5.97 26.00
CA ARG A 536 -26.50 -7.20 26.03
C ARG A 536 -25.70 -7.38 24.75
N LEU A 537 -26.31 -7.11 23.59
CA LEU A 537 -25.64 -7.12 22.29
C LEU A 537 -24.50 -6.10 22.25
N VAL A 538 -24.74 -4.84 22.64
CA VAL A 538 -23.69 -3.81 22.66
C VAL A 538 -22.50 -4.23 23.52
N ARG A 539 -22.73 -4.82 24.70
CA ARG A 539 -21.64 -5.35 25.54
C ARG A 539 -20.86 -6.48 24.86
N ALA A 540 -21.55 -7.39 24.18
CA ALA A 540 -20.89 -8.46 23.44
C ALA A 540 -20.03 -7.92 22.29
N LEU A 541 -20.55 -6.97 21.51
CA LEU A 541 -19.81 -6.33 20.41
C LEU A 541 -18.61 -5.54 20.93
N PHE A 542 -18.76 -4.78 22.02
CA PHE A 542 -17.69 -3.99 22.64
C PHE A 542 -16.56 -4.88 23.17
N ASN A 543 -16.89 -6.05 23.73
CA ASN A 543 -15.92 -7.00 24.29
C ASN A 543 -15.26 -7.92 23.24
N VAL A 544 -15.15 -7.47 21.99
CA VAL A 544 -14.44 -8.22 20.95
C VAL A 544 -12.98 -8.51 21.38
N PRO A 545 -12.50 -9.75 21.21
CA PRO A 545 -11.12 -10.12 21.57
C PRO A 545 -10.10 -9.26 20.82
N ARG A 546 -9.03 -8.86 21.50
CA ARG A 546 -7.97 -8.02 20.92
C ARG A 546 -7.20 -8.72 19.79
N THR A 547 -7.22 -10.05 19.78
CA THR A 547 -6.62 -10.93 18.77
C THR A 547 -7.48 -11.09 17.52
N SER A 548 -8.78 -10.75 17.58
CA SER A 548 -9.75 -11.01 16.52
C SER A 548 -10.24 -9.73 15.85
N LEU A 549 -9.30 -8.93 15.34
CA LEU A 549 -9.58 -7.62 14.75
C LEU A 549 -10.28 -7.72 13.39
N GLU A 550 -10.24 -8.89 12.75
CA GLU A 550 -11.00 -9.25 11.55
C GLU A 550 -12.51 -9.23 11.76
N LEU A 551 -13.00 -9.32 13.00
CA LEU A 551 -14.43 -9.29 13.31
C LEU A 551 -15.03 -7.87 13.28
N LEU A 552 -14.20 -6.83 13.41
CA LEU A 552 -14.63 -5.45 13.54
C LEU A 552 -15.46 -4.92 12.36
N PRO A 553 -15.14 -5.22 11.08
CA PRO A 553 -15.96 -4.79 9.94
C PRO A 553 -17.35 -5.41 9.98
N TYR A 554 -17.48 -6.69 10.36
CA TYR A 554 -18.76 -7.39 10.44
C TYR A 554 -19.60 -6.85 11.61
N TYR A 555 -19.00 -6.67 12.79
CA TYR A 555 -19.70 -6.10 13.94
C TYR A 555 -20.17 -4.67 13.66
N SER A 556 -19.35 -3.88 12.97
CA SER A 556 -19.72 -2.54 12.53
C SER A 556 -20.85 -2.56 11.49
N ARG A 557 -20.88 -3.55 10.58
CA ARG A 557 -21.98 -3.76 9.62
C ARG A 557 -23.29 -4.10 10.33
N MET A 558 -23.28 -4.98 11.33
CA MET A 558 -24.46 -5.28 12.16
C MET A 558 -24.97 -4.02 12.86
N VAL A 559 -24.09 -3.23 13.48
CA VAL A 559 -24.44 -1.97 14.14
C VAL A 559 -25.03 -0.96 13.16
N ALA A 560 -24.43 -0.82 11.98
CA ALA A 560 -24.89 0.08 10.94
C ALA A 560 -26.28 -0.31 10.41
N THR A 561 -26.47 -1.61 10.17
CA THR A 561 -27.75 -2.18 9.73
C THR A 561 -28.84 -1.96 10.78
N LEU A 562 -28.56 -2.26 12.06
CA LEU A 562 -29.51 -2.04 13.15
C LEU A 562 -29.80 -0.56 13.38
N SER A 563 -28.86 0.35 13.11
CA SER A 563 -29.07 1.80 13.31
C SER A 563 -30.20 2.39 12.45
N THR A 564 -30.60 1.70 11.38
CA THR A 564 -31.71 2.09 10.51
C THR A 564 -33.06 2.08 11.23
N CYS A 565 -33.23 1.21 12.23
CA CYS A 565 -34.47 1.04 13.00
C CYS A 565 -34.27 1.17 14.53
N MET A 566 -33.04 0.95 15.03
CA MET A 566 -32.67 0.91 16.45
C MET A 566 -31.44 1.79 16.72
N LYS A 567 -31.62 3.12 16.65
CA LYS A 567 -30.54 4.11 16.80
C LYS A 567 -29.83 4.09 18.17
N ASP A 568 -30.43 3.48 19.19
CA ASP A 568 -29.82 3.38 20.51
C ASP A 568 -28.65 2.39 20.54
N VAL A 569 -28.62 1.38 19.66
CA VAL A 569 -27.51 0.42 19.58
C VAL A 569 -26.20 1.10 19.19
N SER A 570 -26.21 1.91 18.12
CA SER A 570 -25.03 2.65 17.67
C SER A 570 -24.58 3.69 18.70
N SER A 571 -25.54 4.42 19.28
CA SER A 571 -25.25 5.45 20.29
C SER A 571 -24.58 4.88 21.54
N MET A 572 -25.06 3.73 22.04
CA MET A 572 -24.48 3.08 23.22
C MET A 572 -23.07 2.51 22.97
N LEU A 573 -22.84 1.94 21.78
CA LEU A 573 -21.52 1.41 21.43
C LEU A 573 -20.50 2.53 21.22
N MET A 574 -20.89 3.60 20.52
CA MET A 574 -20.05 4.78 20.30
C MET A 574 -19.60 5.39 21.62
N GLN A 575 -20.53 5.63 22.55
CA GLN A 575 -20.20 6.17 23.88
C GLN A 575 -19.19 5.27 24.62
N SER A 576 -19.39 3.95 24.59
CA SER A 576 -18.50 3.00 25.27
C SER A 576 -17.09 3.01 24.67
N LEU A 577 -16.97 3.12 23.34
CA LEU A 577 -15.69 3.20 22.64
C LEU A 577 -14.97 4.53 22.91
N GLU A 578 -15.70 5.65 22.96
CA GLU A 578 -15.15 6.97 23.28
C GLU A 578 -14.64 7.05 24.72
N ASP A 579 -15.41 6.54 25.69
CA ASP A 579 -15.01 6.50 27.09
C ASP A 579 -13.74 5.65 27.27
N GLU A 580 -13.68 4.49 26.59
CA GLU A 580 -12.49 3.64 26.59
C GLU A 580 -11.30 4.30 25.89
N PHE A 581 -11.51 5.00 24.78
CA PHE A 581 -10.45 5.76 24.09
C PHE A 581 -9.83 6.80 25.03
N ASN A 582 -10.67 7.63 25.66
CA ASN A 582 -10.24 8.66 26.61
C ASN A 582 -9.50 8.05 27.81
N TYR A 583 -10.00 6.93 28.35
CA TYR A 583 -9.32 6.19 29.40
C TYR A 583 -7.94 5.68 28.96
N LEU A 584 -7.85 5.00 27.81
CA LEU A 584 -6.62 4.42 27.30
C LEU A 584 -5.56 5.47 26.94
N ILE A 585 -5.98 6.65 26.43
CA ILE A 585 -5.08 7.76 26.11
C ILE A 585 -4.58 8.46 27.39
N SER A 586 -5.40 8.58 28.43
CA SER A 586 -4.98 9.16 29.71
C SER A 586 -3.90 8.35 30.44
N LYS A 587 -3.77 7.06 30.13
CA LYS A 587 -2.79 6.15 30.72
C LYS A 587 -1.53 6.08 29.85
N LYS A 588 -0.39 6.52 30.42
CA LYS A 588 0.95 6.49 29.79
C LYS A 588 1.54 5.08 29.64
N ASP A 589 0.82 4.05 30.05
CA ASP A 589 1.29 2.68 30.04
C ASP A 589 1.29 2.07 28.62
N GLN A 590 2.42 1.45 28.26
CA GLN A 590 2.63 0.76 26.98
C GLN A 590 2.06 -0.67 26.98
N MET A 591 1.70 -1.23 28.15
CA MET A 591 1.16 -2.60 28.26
C MET A 591 -0.23 -2.79 27.61
N ASN A 592 -0.93 -1.72 27.22
CA ASN A 592 -2.28 -1.77 26.65
C ASN A 592 -2.33 -1.45 25.14
N ILE A 593 -1.22 -1.64 24.41
CA ILE A 593 -1.16 -1.30 22.97
C ILE A 593 -2.22 -2.04 22.14
N GLU A 594 -2.49 -3.30 22.45
CA GLU A 594 -3.51 -4.10 21.76
C GLU A 594 -4.93 -3.55 21.99
N SER A 595 -5.24 -3.11 23.22
CA SER A 595 -6.51 -2.45 23.55
C SER A 595 -6.68 -1.15 22.76
N LYS A 596 -5.60 -0.35 22.69
CA LYS A 596 -5.56 0.92 21.94
C LYS A 596 -5.81 0.67 20.45
N ILE A 597 -5.15 -0.33 19.88
CA ILE A 597 -5.33 -0.71 18.46
C ILE A 597 -6.76 -1.19 18.20
N ARG A 598 -7.29 -2.09 19.04
CA ARG A 598 -8.65 -2.60 18.89
C ARG A 598 -9.68 -1.47 18.93
N ASN A 599 -9.60 -0.60 19.93
CA ASN A 599 -10.53 0.52 20.12
C ASN A 599 -10.51 1.48 18.92
N ILE A 600 -9.33 1.95 18.50
CA ILE A 600 -9.18 2.88 17.37
C ILE A 600 -9.63 2.24 16.05
N ARG A 601 -9.30 0.96 15.81
CA ARG A 601 -9.78 0.24 14.62
C ARG A 601 -11.29 0.14 14.60
N PHE A 602 -11.92 -0.14 15.74
CA PHE A 602 -13.39 -0.25 15.82
C PHE A 602 -14.06 1.08 15.51
N ILE A 603 -13.56 2.19 16.07
CA ILE A 603 -14.04 3.55 15.73
C ILE A 603 -13.85 3.83 14.22
N GLY A 604 -12.72 3.41 13.64
CA GLY A 604 -12.45 3.53 12.21
C GLY A 604 -13.42 2.73 11.32
N GLU A 605 -13.76 1.49 11.71
CA GLU A 605 -14.76 0.68 11.04
C GLU A 605 -16.15 1.33 11.09
N LEU A 606 -16.57 1.84 12.26
CA LEU A 606 -17.84 2.55 12.40
C LEU A 606 -17.89 3.85 11.59
N CYS A 607 -16.76 4.54 11.40
CA CYS A 607 -16.67 5.71 10.55
C CYS A 607 -16.91 5.38 9.07
N LYS A 608 -16.41 4.22 8.61
CA LYS A 608 -16.64 3.74 7.23
C LYS A 608 -18.12 3.51 6.94
N PHE A 609 -18.88 3.04 7.94
CA PHE A 609 -20.34 2.91 7.87
C PHE A 609 -21.11 4.21 8.16
N LYS A 610 -20.43 5.36 8.28
CA LYS A 610 -21.04 6.67 8.62
C LYS A 610 -21.76 6.69 9.98
N ILE A 611 -21.39 5.79 10.89
CA ILE A 611 -21.91 5.74 12.27
C ILE A 611 -21.08 6.65 13.17
N ALA A 612 -19.75 6.53 13.12
CA ALA A 612 -18.86 7.45 13.83
C ALA A 612 -18.70 8.74 13.01
N PRO A 613 -18.92 9.93 13.59
CA PRO A 613 -18.71 11.19 12.89
C PRO A 613 -17.24 11.39 12.52
N ALA A 614 -17.01 11.95 11.34
CA ALA A 614 -15.71 12.36 10.85
C ALA A 614 -14.88 13.17 11.89
N GLY A 615 -15.50 14.19 12.50
CA GLY A 615 -14.83 15.05 13.48
C GLY A 615 -14.31 14.30 14.71
N LEU A 616 -14.99 13.22 15.13
CA LEU A 616 -14.54 12.39 16.25
C LEU A 616 -13.27 11.61 15.89
N VAL A 617 -13.22 11.02 14.70
CA VAL A 617 -12.04 10.28 14.23
C VAL A 617 -10.83 11.20 14.11
N PHE A 618 -11.02 12.41 13.57
CA PHE A 618 -9.96 13.42 13.52
C PHE A 618 -9.51 13.86 14.91
N SER A 619 -10.43 14.00 15.86
CA SER A 619 -10.10 14.32 17.24
C SER A 619 -9.25 13.21 17.87
N CYS A 620 -9.64 11.94 17.69
CA CYS A 620 -8.88 10.79 18.15
C CYS A 620 -7.47 10.76 17.53
N LEU A 621 -7.36 11.01 16.22
CA LEU A 621 -6.09 11.07 15.50
C LEU A 621 -5.20 12.21 16.02
N LYS A 622 -5.76 13.40 16.20
CA LYS A 622 -5.06 14.56 16.76
C LYS A 622 -4.50 14.25 18.14
N TYR A 623 -5.30 13.64 19.03
CA TYR A 623 -4.84 13.25 20.35
C TYR A 623 -3.69 12.24 20.31
N VAL A 624 -3.74 11.24 19.42
CA VAL A 624 -2.65 10.25 19.27
C VAL A 624 -1.37 10.91 18.74
N ILE A 625 -1.46 11.81 17.76
CA ILE A 625 -0.32 12.53 17.18
C ILE A 625 0.31 13.47 18.22
N ASP A 626 -0.52 14.26 18.90
CA ASP A 626 -0.04 15.21 19.91
C ASP A 626 0.70 14.44 21.03
N HIS A 627 0.21 13.28 21.47
CA HIS A 627 0.90 12.47 22.48
C HIS A 627 2.14 11.73 21.96
N ALA A 628 2.20 11.36 20.67
CA ALA A 628 3.38 10.75 20.06
C ALA A 628 4.56 11.75 19.95
N LEU A 629 4.27 13.01 19.66
CA LEU A 629 5.28 14.09 19.59
C LEU A 629 5.92 14.38 20.96
N TRP A 630 5.17 14.23 22.06
CA TRP A 630 5.68 14.40 23.42
C TRP A 630 6.63 13.28 23.88
N VAL A 631 6.56 12.09 23.30
CA VAL A 631 7.49 10.97 23.62
C VAL A 631 8.82 11.13 22.87
N VAL A 632 8.82 11.79 21.71
CA VAL A 632 10.02 11.99 20.88
C VAL A 632 10.84 13.23 21.29
N TYR A 633 10.23 14.23 21.95
CA TYR A 633 10.91 15.45 22.40
C TYR A 633 10.92 15.63 23.93
N PRO A 634 11.83 14.98 24.68
CA PRO A 634 12.13 15.36 26.04
C PRO A 634 13.20 16.44 26.04
N ARG A 635 12.86 17.68 25.63
CA ARG A 635 13.53 18.94 26.04
C ARG A 635 12.89 20.11 25.30
N GLY A 636 12.33 21.04 26.08
CA GLY A 636 11.71 22.23 25.57
C GLY A 636 12.66 23.07 24.74
N HIS A 637 12.24 23.40 23.52
CA HIS A 637 12.28 24.76 23.02
C HIS A 637 11.13 24.94 22.04
N VAL A 638 10.33 25.96 22.33
CA VAL A 638 9.20 26.42 21.54
C VAL A 638 9.75 27.10 20.29
N HIS A 639 9.36 26.61 19.11
CA HIS A 639 8.92 27.52 18.05
C HIS A 639 7.88 26.85 17.15
N SER A 640 6.69 27.42 17.25
CA SER A 640 5.51 27.26 16.42
C SER A 640 5.86 27.40 14.94
N THR A 641 5.39 26.47 14.10
CA THR A 641 4.56 26.70 12.89
C THR A 641 4.53 25.41 12.10
N LEU A 642 3.43 24.66 12.21
CA LEU A 642 2.95 23.78 11.15
C LEU A 642 1.46 23.54 11.43
N ALA A 643 0.67 24.46 10.89
CA ALA A 643 -0.75 24.30 10.74
C ALA A 643 -1.00 23.22 9.67
N LEU A 644 -1.73 22.19 10.10
CA LEU A 644 -2.72 21.39 9.36
C LEU A 644 -2.73 21.55 7.83
N SER A 645 -2.31 20.48 7.14
CA SER A 645 -2.77 20.08 5.81
C SER A 645 -3.38 18.70 5.90
#